data_AF-A0A088RH23-F1
#
_entry.id   AF-A0A088RH23-F1
#
_cell.length_a   1.000
_cell.length_b   1.000
_cell.length_c   1.000
_cell.angle_alpha   90.00
_cell.angle_beta   90.00
_cell.angle_gamma   90.00
#
_symmetry.space_group_name_H-M   'P 1'
#
loop_
_entity.id
_entity.type
_entity.pdbx_description
1 polymer ?
#
loop_
_entity_poly.entity_id
_entity_poly.type
_entity_poly.pdbx_seq_one_letter_code
_entity_poly.pdbx_strand_id
1 'polypeptide(L)'
;MCSLETLLCSPADLIAECPVIGPSDVRLVAANFEAILNKCLYCVRLKLPTPLRVLLTIIGDAGELQANKVCLALLQPTEEGTCVDVFCDLAAQLLGRRAAVLRLQFDVEVLFQVMQRFCCAASLKDRLGARLGEVLLGFMRDTDMHADDYRVPRNCCGALISLLRGSRENKNRFGPECATIAACLDASSDFFFQMQCVEVLYRLYKHRSSFLTQAATPAALTSVSSAPANERTASVALHSYLLRGIEGLPNDSTLLHCIHQLLDNYNSDVHPDKIRPFAVLHIDVAGVTVARATTLYFSPLLLVARLPDNSSSSSGGNYLTIPFEHVRSVKLTKDHKLELRLYVIPAKLSHVMSVTQDGMDKLHVSMTRATMRELRTSVVHQWVAERKRTAPRRVVAPVPTDARQREAARAVHTLPAPSSAPPTPPSSSQTSSRIGSTMRPPLTATITERPVNTLQGGDMENQQQPPACGKLHPPQCCEAVQQRQAQHELGGPARMSRSSDYAAADEEAGEQCKRSCLAEVHHAASVKAMRYREEQHEALQHAVDSAKEALEELHRWSARERDQYEARFREDMEVIRRSEAVLKESATDCVQALNTELEDVQALGALLKGEVEKLRERLAKSLGKSEGIEEALLARIKQTVDAQMRSMEETMLSVGLSASSPAGVGSGAIGAVSQYITEHMQAISSGAVVVGTAGARPSTAAAGSAVRSAGRGTRNGRAEKVQHPQQPQPLKERRLDFS
;
A
#
# COMPACT_ATOMS: atom_id res chain seq x y z
N MET A 1 0.19 28.60 -35.92
CA MET A 1 0.02 27.19 -35.51
C MET A 1 0.16 27.12 -34.00
N CYS A 2 -0.70 26.37 -33.33
CA CYS A 2 -0.60 26.17 -31.88
C CYS A 2 0.67 25.36 -31.55
N SER A 3 1.25 25.56 -30.36
CA SER A 3 2.42 24.80 -29.89
C SER A 3 2.17 23.29 -29.90
N LEU A 4 0.93 22.87 -29.59
CA LEU A 4 0.50 21.49 -29.65
C LEU A 4 0.45 20.95 -31.09
N GLU A 5 -0.07 21.71 -32.06
CA GLU A 5 -0.08 21.29 -33.49
C GLU A 5 1.33 21.02 -33.98
N THR A 6 2.27 21.91 -33.64
CA THR A 6 3.67 21.80 -34.05
C THR A 6 4.32 20.53 -33.48
N LEU A 7 4.03 20.20 -32.22
CA LEU A 7 4.49 18.98 -31.56
C LEU A 7 3.85 17.72 -32.17
N LEU A 8 2.56 17.77 -32.47
CA LEU A 8 1.87 16.65 -33.10
C LEU A 8 2.35 16.40 -34.54
N CYS A 9 2.87 17.41 -35.23
CA CYS A 9 3.50 17.26 -36.53
C CYS A 9 4.99 16.86 -36.48
N SER A 10 5.68 16.97 -35.33
CA SER A 10 7.10 16.64 -35.24
C SER A 10 7.36 15.12 -35.20
N PRO A 11 8.54 14.64 -35.65
CA PRO A 11 9.00 13.28 -35.40
C PRO A 11 8.97 12.94 -33.90
N ALA A 12 8.59 11.71 -33.55
CA ALA A 12 8.38 11.33 -32.14
C ALA A 12 9.65 11.41 -31.29
N ASP A 13 10.82 11.16 -31.89
CA ASP A 13 12.14 11.27 -31.28
C ASP A 13 12.54 12.70 -30.90
N LEU A 14 11.90 13.72 -31.50
CA LEU A 14 12.16 15.14 -31.19
C LEU A 14 11.24 15.70 -30.09
N ILE A 15 10.32 14.89 -29.55
CA ILE A 15 9.38 15.32 -28.51
C ILE A 15 10.06 15.28 -27.13
N ALA A 16 10.40 16.45 -26.60
CA ALA A 16 11.06 16.56 -25.30
C ALA A 16 10.14 17.12 -24.19
N GLU A 17 9.28 18.07 -24.51
CA GLU A 17 8.50 18.83 -23.53
C GLU A 17 7.00 18.81 -23.83
N CYS A 18 6.20 18.79 -22.77
CA CYS A 18 4.74 18.86 -22.87
C CYS A 18 4.29 20.33 -22.86
N PRO A 19 3.55 20.80 -23.87
CA PRO A 19 2.94 22.13 -23.83
C PRO A 19 1.84 22.15 -22.75
N VAL A 20 1.53 23.36 -22.25
CA VAL A 20 0.37 23.55 -21.37
C VAL A 20 -0.89 23.31 -22.19
N ILE A 21 -1.71 22.34 -21.79
CA ILE A 21 -2.96 22.00 -22.48
C ILE A 21 -4.09 22.87 -21.94
N GLY A 22 -4.71 23.67 -22.81
CA GLY A 22 -5.89 24.48 -22.51
C GLY A 22 -7.20 23.85 -22.99
N PRO A 23 -8.37 24.41 -22.60
CA PRO A 23 -9.68 23.91 -23.03
C PRO A 23 -9.91 23.89 -24.56
N SER A 24 -9.23 24.79 -25.29
CA SER A 24 -9.24 24.85 -26.75
C SER A 24 -8.47 23.68 -27.38
N ASP A 25 -7.40 23.25 -26.75
CA ASP A 25 -6.49 22.21 -27.25
C ASP A 25 -7.10 20.81 -27.17
N VAL A 26 -8.07 20.59 -26.28
CA VAL A 26 -8.80 19.31 -26.18
C VAL A 26 -9.39 18.90 -27.54
N ARG A 27 -9.93 19.85 -28.32
CA ARG A 27 -10.50 19.53 -29.64
C ARG A 27 -9.43 19.02 -30.60
N LEU A 28 -8.23 19.59 -30.53
CA LEU A 28 -7.09 19.18 -31.34
C LEU A 28 -6.57 17.81 -30.92
N VAL A 29 -6.46 17.54 -29.61
CA VAL A 29 -6.10 16.22 -29.07
C VAL A 29 -7.10 15.16 -29.53
N ALA A 30 -8.40 15.46 -29.42
CA ALA A 30 -9.47 14.56 -29.84
C ALA A 30 -9.48 14.33 -31.37
N ALA A 31 -9.13 15.33 -32.17
CA ALA A 31 -9.05 15.21 -33.62
C ALA A 31 -7.82 14.41 -34.10
N ASN A 32 -6.72 14.42 -33.33
CA ASN A 32 -5.47 13.75 -33.67
C ASN A 32 -5.23 12.51 -32.80
N PHE A 33 -6.29 11.93 -32.23
CA PHE A 33 -6.16 10.93 -31.17
C PHE A 33 -5.45 9.65 -31.65
N GLU A 34 -5.82 9.16 -32.83
CA GLU A 34 -5.15 8.03 -33.50
C GLU A 34 -3.66 8.30 -33.70
N ALA A 35 -3.29 9.47 -34.22
CA ALA A 35 -1.90 9.84 -34.48
C ALA A 35 -1.07 9.87 -33.17
N ILE A 36 -1.66 10.37 -32.07
CA ILE A 36 -1.02 10.36 -30.76
C ILE A 36 -0.78 8.92 -30.28
N LEU A 37 -1.79 8.04 -30.38
CA LEU A 37 -1.65 6.63 -29.97
C LEU A 37 -0.62 5.88 -30.83
N ASN A 38 -0.60 6.11 -32.13
CA ASN A 38 0.39 5.51 -33.04
C ASN A 38 1.81 5.99 -32.72
N LYS A 39 1.98 7.28 -32.36
CA LYS A 39 3.26 7.78 -31.84
C LYS A 39 3.64 7.13 -30.51
N CYS A 40 2.70 6.92 -29.58
CA CYS A 40 2.96 6.18 -28.36
C CYS A 40 3.45 4.75 -28.67
N LEU A 41 2.78 4.03 -29.58
CA LEU A 41 3.19 2.69 -30.02
C LEU A 41 4.61 2.69 -30.61
N TYR A 42 4.91 3.67 -31.47
CA TYR A 42 6.23 3.86 -32.02
C TYR A 42 7.28 4.08 -30.91
N CYS A 43 6.96 4.91 -29.92
CA CYS A 43 7.85 5.16 -28.78
C CYS A 43 8.09 3.88 -27.96
N VAL A 44 7.10 3.00 -27.82
CA VAL A 44 7.27 1.71 -27.13
C VAL A 44 8.20 0.80 -27.93
N ARG A 45 7.98 0.70 -29.25
CA ARG A 45 8.80 -0.13 -30.15
C ARG A 45 10.26 0.32 -30.18
N LEU A 46 10.50 1.62 -30.20
CA LEU A 46 11.86 2.20 -30.22
C LEU A 46 12.43 2.51 -28.83
N LYS A 47 11.72 2.19 -27.74
CA LYS A 47 12.14 2.46 -26.36
C LYS A 47 12.48 3.94 -26.12
N LEU A 48 11.56 4.82 -26.48
CA LEU A 48 11.65 6.28 -26.30
C LEU A 48 10.83 6.72 -25.06
N PRO A 49 11.39 6.69 -23.83
CA PRO A 49 10.64 6.96 -22.60
C PRO A 49 10.13 8.40 -22.49
N THR A 50 10.95 9.38 -22.88
CA THR A 50 10.60 10.80 -22.74
C THR A 50 9.44 11.20 -23.66
N PRO A 51 9.50 10.94 -24.99
CA PRO A 51 8.35 11.17 -25.88
C PRO A 51 7.08 10.45 -25.44
N LEU A 52 7.19 9.17 -25.04
CA LEU A 52 6.05 8.38 -24.57
C LEU A 52 5.37 9.05 -23.37
N ARG A 53 6.14 9.45 -22.37
CA ARG A 53 5.63 10.16 -21.19
C ARG A 53 4.89 11.42 -21.59
N VAL A 54 5.49 12.26 -22.46
CA VAL A 54 4.88 13.52 -22.92
C VAL A 54 3.54 13.27 -23.62
N LEU A 55 3.48 12.32 -24.56
CA LEU A 55 2.25 12.01 -25.29
C LEU A 55 1.13 11.48 -24.38
N LEU A 56 1.47 10.62 -23.41
CA LEU A 56 0.51 10.15 -22.41
C LEU A 56 0.03 11.29 -21.49
N THR A 57 0.93 12.21 -21.10
CA THR A 57 0.56 13.41 -20.32
C THR A 57 -0.39 14.30 -21.11
N ILE A 58 -0.18 14.51 -22.41
CA ILE A 58 -1.09 15.30 -23.26
C ILE A 58 -2.51 14.70 -23.25
N ILE A 59 -2.63 13.37 -23.40
CA ILE A 59 -3.93 12.68 -23.30
C ILE A 59 -4.53 12.86 -21.90
N GLY A 60 -3.69 12.71 -20.87
CA GLY A 60 -4.08 12.84 -19.47
C GLY A 60 -4.66 14.22 -19.15
N ASP A 61 -3.92 15.27 -19.44
CA ASP A 61 -4.28 16.67 -19.19
C ASP A 61 -5.54 17.08 -19.97
N ALA A 62 -5.65 16.67 -21.24
CA ALA A 62 -6.88 16.89 -22.01
C ALA A 62 -8.10 16.17 -21.39
N GLY A 63 -7.87 14.98 -20.83
CA GLY A 63 -8.89 14.20 -20.13
C GLY A 63 -9.34 14.85 -18.80
N GLU A 64 -8.45 15.53 -18.09
CA GLU A 64 -8.81 16.31 -16.89
C GLU A 64 -9.73 17.47 -17.23
N LEU A 65 -9.48 18.14 -18.36
CA LEU A 65 -10.28 19.28 -18.79
C LEU A 65 -11.66 18.83 -19.32
N GLN A 66 -11.71 17.82 -20.20
CA GLN A 66 -12.94 17.41 -20.89
C GLN A 66 -12.96 15.90 -21.16
N ALA A 67 -13.09 15.10 -20.09
CA ALA A 67 -13.08 13.64 -20.12
C ALA A 67 -14.00 13.03 -21.20
N ASN A 68 -15.23 13.52 -21.34
CA ASN A 68 -16.20 13.00 -22.30
C ASN A 68 -15.70 13.09 -23.75
N LYS A 69 -15.03 14.19 -24.13
CA LYS A 69 -14.52 14.35 -25.50
C LYS A 69 -13.36 13.41 -25.79
N VAL A 70 -12.44 13.25 -24.84
CA VAL A 70 -11.30 12.34 -24.99
C VAL A 70 -11.77 10.89 -25.04
N CYS A 71 -12.77 10.52 -24.23
CA CYS A 71 -13.35 9.18 -24.27
C CYS A 71 -14.10 8.91 -25.60
N LEU A 72 -14.80 9.90 -26.15
CA LEU A 72 -15.43 9.78 -27.47
C LEU A 72 -14.39 9.67 -28.60
N ALA A 73 -13.24 10.35 -28.48
CA ALA A 73 -12.15 10.23 -29.44
C ALA A 73 -11.60 8.80 -29.53
N LEU A 74 -11.65 8.05 -28.42
CA LEU A 74 -11.26 6.63 -28.41
C LEU A 74 -12.17 5.75 -29.29
N LEU A 75 -13.41 6.18 -29.57
CA LEU A 75 -14.34 5.46 -30.45
C LEU A 75 -14.15 5.78 -31.94
N GLN A 76 -13.23 6.68 -32.30
CA GLN A 76 -12.98 7.01 -33.69
C GLN A 76 -12.45 5.78 -34.46
N PRO A 77 -12.88 5.60 -35.72
CA PRO A 77 -12.35 4.56 -36.58
C PRO A 77 -10.89 4.83 -36.92
N THR A 78 -10.12 3.77 -37.08
CA THR A 78 -8.72 3.77 -37.56
C THR A 78 -8.63 2.92 -38.82
N GLU A 79 -7.46 2.86 -39.46
CA GLU A 79 -7.24 1.98 -40.63
C GLU A 79 -7.54 0.50 -40.31
N GLU A 80 -7.17 0.06 -39.10
CA GLU A 80 -7.38 -1.31 -38.58
C GLU A 80 -8.22 -1.31 -37.30
N GLY A 81 -9.50 -0.93 -37.40
CA GLY A 81 -10.45 -1.00 -36.28
C GLY A 81 -10.78 0.36 -35.66
N THR A 82 -10.45 0.56 -34.39
CA THR A 82 -10.70 1.83 -33.69
C THR A 82 -9.56 2.26 -32.78
N CYS A 83 -9.58 3.52 -32.33
CA CYS A 83 -8.61 4.01 -31.34
C CYS A 83 -8.62 3.20 -30.03
N VAL A 84 -9.75 2.56 -29.66
CA VAL A 84 -9.82 1.61 -28.54
C VAL A 84 -8.84 0.45 -28.76
N ASP A 85 -8.80 -0.08 -29.98
CA ASP A 85 -7.99 -1.23 -30.34
C ASP A 85 -6.50 -0.88 -30.28
N VAL A 86 -6.13 0.26 -30.84
CA VAL A 86 -4.77 0.81 -30.77
C VAL A 86 -4.33 1.07 -29.32
N PHE A 87 -5.23 1.58 -28.47
CA PHE A 87 -4.95 1.77 -27.05
C PHE A 87 -4.76 0.45 -26.30
N CYS A 88 -5.57 -0.57 -26.60
CA CYS A 88 -5.40 -1.91 -26.03
C CYS A 88 -4.06 -2.53 -26.46
N ASP A 89 -3.64 -2.33 -27.71
CA ASP A 89 -2.34 -2.80 -28.20
C ASP A 89 -1.17 -2.06 -27.54
N LEU A 90 -1.33 -0.76 -27.30
CA LEU A 90 -0.37 0.03 -26.54
C LEU A 90 -0.22 -0.50 -25.11
N ALA A 91 -1.34 -0.76 -24.43
CA ALA A 91 -1.33 -1.35 -23.09
C ALA A 91 -0.71 -2.75 -23.09
N ALA A 92 -1.05 -3.61 -24.06
CA ALA A 92 -0.49 -4.96 -24.20
C ALA A 92 1.03 -4.94 -24.40
N GLN A 93 1.53 -4.05 -25.27
CA GLN A 93 2.97 -3.91 -25.52
C GLN A 93 3.70 -3.32 -24.30
N LEU A 94 3.11 -2.32 -23.63
CA LEU A 94 3.71 -1.70 -22.45
C LEU A 94 3.70 -2.59 -21.23
N LEU A 95 2.69 -3.43 -21.04
CA LEU A 95 2.59 -4.39 -19.93
C LEU A 95 3.29 -5.72 -20.26
N GLY A 96 3.61 -6.00 -21.53
CA GLY A 96 4.36 -7.19 -21.91
C GLY A 96 5.81 -7.24 -21.37
N ARG A 97 6.40 -8.45 -21.33
CA ARG A 97 7.77 -8.71 -20.85
C ARG A 97 8.84 -7.85 -21.51
N ARG A 98 8.69 -7.59 -22.81
CA ARG A 98 9.65 -6.80 -23.62
C ARG A 98 9.78 -5.34 -23.17
N ALA A 99 8.75 -4.77 -22.54
CA ALA A 99 8.72 -3.39 -22.10
C ALA A 99 9.14 -3.20 -20.62
N ALA A 100 9.55 -4.26 -19.92
CA ALA A 100 9.91 -4.19 -18.49
C ALA A 100 10.95 -3.10 -18.18
N VAL A 101 12.01 -3.02 -18.99
CA VAL A 101 13.04 -1.99 -18.84
C VAL A 101 12.49 -0.59 -19.14
N LEU A 102 11.64 -0.45 -20.16
CA LEU A 102 11.06 0.84 -20.54
C LEU A 102 10.17 1.40 -19.44
N ARG A 103 9.37 0.55 -18.76
CA ARG A 103 8.51 0.96 -17.63
C ARG A 103 9.29 1.58 -16.46
N LEU A 104 10.58 1.29 -16.32
CA LEU A 104 11.45 1.86 -15.28
C LEU A 104 12.03 3.24 -15.67
N GLN A 105 12.00 3.59 -16.96
CA GLN A 105 12.62 4.79 -17.51
C GLN A 105 11.69 6.01 -17.58
N PHE A 106 10.40 5.83 -17.30
CA PHE A 106 9.44 6.92 -17.19
C PHE A 106 8.42 6.63 -16.08
N ASP A 107 7.64 7.62 -15.71
CA ASP A 107 6.55 7.44 -14.76
C ASP A 107 5.37 6.70 -15.40
N VAL A 108 5.29 5.39 -15.16
CA VAL A 108 4.23 4.52 -15.67
C VAL A 108 2.84 4.89 -15.14
N GLU A 109 2.74 5.65 -14.04
CA GLU A 109 1.44 6.06 -13.50
C GLU A 109 0.67 6.97 -14.48
N VAL A 110 1.35 7.71 -15.36
CA VAL A 110 0.70 8.52 -16.40
C VAL A 110 -0.15 7.66 -17.34
N LEU A 111 0.34 6.45 -17.70
CA LEU A 111 -0.46 5.48 -18.49
C LEU A 111 -1.73 5.09 -17.73
N PHE A 112 -1.60 4.79 -16.44
CA PHE A 112 -2.72 4.33 -15.63
C PHE A 112 -3.71 5.44 -15.30
N GLN A 113 -3.28 6.70 -15.19
CA GLN A 113 -4.18 7.85 -15.10
C GLN A 113 -5.08 7.96 -16.34
N VAL A 114 -4.51 7.80 -17.54
CA VAL A 114 -5.26 7.77 -18.80
C VAL A 114 -6.19 6.54 -18.85
N MET A 115 -5.66 5.36 -18.57
CA MET A 115 -6.39 4.10 -18.59
C MET A 115 -7.59 4.11 -17.64
N GLN A 116 -7.41 4.62 -16.42
CA GLN A 116 -8.42 4.70 -15.39
C GLN A 116 -9.59 5.58 -15.84
N ARG A 117 -9.32 6.71 -16.52
CA ARG A 117 -10.36 7.58 -17.09
C ARG A 117 -11.19 6.81 -18.14
N PHE A 118 -10.54 6.07 -19.02
CA PHE A 118 -11.24 5.27 -20.04
C PHE A 118 -12.05 4.13 -19.44
N CYS A 119 -11.51 3.41 -18.45
CA CYS A 119 -12.21 2.32 -17.77
C CYS A 119 -13.44 2.80 -16.98
N CYS A 120 -13.44 4.07 -16.52
CA CYS A 120 -14.58 4.68 -15.85
C CYS A 120 -15.70 5.11 -16.83
N ALA A 121 -15.37 5.37 -18.10
CA ALA A 121 -16.33 5.86 -19.09
C ALA A 121 -17.35 4.77 -19.48
N ALA A 122 -18.64 5.05 -19.26
CA ALA A 122 -19.71 4.10 -19.51
C ALA A 122 -19.77 3.62 -20.98
N SER A 123 -19.46 4.50 -21.94
CA SER A 123 -19.46 4.18 -23.37
C SER A 123 -18.31 3.28 -23.82
N LEU A 124 -17.27 3.11 -23.01
CA LEU A 124 -16.06 2.35 -23.36
C LEU A 124 -15.91 1.06 -22.55
N LYS A 125 -16.54 0.98 -21.38
CA LYS A 125 -16.29 -0.02 -20.35
C LYS A 125 -16.38 -1.46 -20.84
N ASP A 126 -17.44 -1.82 -21.55
CA ASP A 126 -17.66 -3.21 -22.01
C ASP A 126 -16.67 -3.58 -23.13
N ARG A 127 -16.42 -2.65 -24.07
CA ARG A 127 -15.45 -2.84 -25.15
C ARG A 127 -14.01 -2.96 -24.64
N LEU A 128 -13.61 -2.10 -23.70
CA LEU A 128 -12.31 -2.18 -23.05
C LEU A 128 -12.19 -3.48 -22.24
N GLY A 129 -13.25 -3.88 -21.53
CA GLY A 129 -13.26 -5.13 -20.78
C GLY A 129 -12.97 -6.36 -21.65
N ALA A 130 -13.37 -6.35 -22.93
CA ALA A 130 -13.12 -7.47 -23.82
C ALA A 130 -11.63 -7.71 -24.16
N ARG A 131 -10.83 -6.66 -24.35
CA ARG A 131 -9.40 -6.79 -24.73
C ARG A 131 -8.45 -6.34 -23.63
N LEU A 132 -8.67 -5.17 -23.06
CA LEU A 132 -7.80 -4.61 -22.02
C LEU A 132 -7.86 -5.46 -20.74
N GLY A 133 -9.03 -5.97 -20.35
CA GLY A 133 -9.13 -6.72 -19.10
C GLY A 133 -8.32 -8.04 -19.09
N GLU A 134 -8.19 -8.71 -20.23
CA GLU A 134 -7.29 -9.87 -20.38
C GLU A 134 -5.82 -9.46 -20.23
N VAL A 135 -5.42 -8.34 -20.81
CA VAL A 135 -4.06 -7.78 -20.65
C VAL A 135 -3.76 -7.47 -19.18
N LEU A 136 -4.71 -6.85 -18.48
CA LEU A 136 -4.57 -6.50 -17.06
C LEU A 136 -4.42 -7.75 -16.19
N LEU A 137 -5.29 -8.74 -16.39
CA LEU A 137 -5.25 -9.99 -15.63
C LEU A 137 -3.99 -10.81 -15.95
N GLY A 138 -3.59 -10.86 -17.22
CA GLY A 138 -2.37 -11.52 -17.67
C GLY A 138 -1.12 -10.92 -17.01
N PHE A 139 -1.07 -9.59 -16.87
CA PHE A 139 0.00 -8.93 -16.13
C PHE A 139 -0.02 -9.27 -14.64
N MET A 140 -1.20 -9.25 -14.00
CA MET A 140 -1.34 -9.57 -12.58
C MET A 140 -0.88 -11.00 -12.26
N ARG A 141 -1.17 -11.97 -13.14
CA ARG A 141 -0.78 -13.38 -12.99
C ARG A 141 0.73 -13.62 -13.03
N ASP A 142 1.46 -12.80 -13.77
CA ASP A 142 2.91 -12.94 -13.97
C ASP A 142 3.68 -12.25 -12.82
N THR A 143 3.85 -12.95 -11.70
CA THR A 143 4.46 -12.37 -10.48
C THR A 143 5.88 -11.88 -10.68
N ASP A 144 6.65 -12.55 -11.53
CA ASP A 144 8.04 -12.18 -11.82
C ASP A 144 8.12 -10.84 -12.53
N MET A 145 7.10 -10.52 -13.33
CA MET A 145 7.02 -9.28 -14.11
C MET A 145 6.81 -8.02 -13.29
N HIS A 146 6.36 -8.16 -12.05
CA HIS A 146 6.10 -7.05 -11.13
C HIS A 146 6.72 -7.23 -9.74
N ALA A 147 7.57 -8.23 -9.55
CA ALA A 147 8.31 -8.47 -8.31
C ALA A 147 9.08 -7.23 -7.82
N ASP A 148 9.51 -6.35 -8.72
CA ASP A 148 10.24 -5.13 -8.38
C ASP A 148 9.39 -3.85 -8.37
N ASP A 149 8.14 -3.87 -8.86
CA ASP A 149 7.31 -2.67 -8.98
C ASP A 149 5.86 -2.91 -8.55
N TYR A 150 5.59 -2.55 -7.29
CA TYR A 150 4.25 -2.63 -6.69
C TYR A 150 3.20 -1.76 -7.38
N ARG A 151 3.59 -0.70 -8.11
CA ARG A 151 2.64 0.28 -8.68
C ARG A 151 1.83 -0.34 -9.81
N VAL A 152 2.48 -1.13 -10.67
CA VAL A 152 1.85 -1.68 -11.87
C VAL A 152 0.72 -2.67 -11.53
N PRO A 153 0.90 -3.70 -10.67
CA PRO A 153 -0.20 -4.61 -10.32
C PRO A 153 -1.34 -3.90 -9.59
N ARG A 154 -1.04 -2.96 -8.67
CA ARG A 154 -2.08 -2.12 -8.02
C ARG A 154 -2.94 -1.36 -9.02
N ASN A 155 -2.30 -0.72 -10.00
CA ASN A 155 -3.03 0.04 -11.01
C ASN A 155 -3.77 -0.88 -11.99
N CYS A 156 -3.23 -2.05 -12.34
CA CYS A 156 -3.94 -3.04 -13.14
C CYS A 156 -5.23 -3.51 -12.44
N CYS A 157 -5.14 -3.84 -11.15
CA CYS A 157 -6.30 -4.25 -10.37
C CYS A 157 -7.29 -3.09 -10.18
N GLY A 158 -6.81 -1.85 -10.01
CA GLY A 158 -7.65 -0.65 -9.96
C GLY A 158 -8.45 -0.40 -11.25
N ALA A 159 -7.80 -0.56 -12.40
CA ALA A 159 -8.46 -0.50 -13.70
C ALA A 159 -9.50 -1.63 -13.86
N LEU A 160 -9.18 -2.85 -13.44
CA LEU A 160 -10.11 -3.99 -13.43
C LEU A 160 -11.34 -3.72 -12.56
N ILE A 161 -11.16 -3.19 -11.35
CA ILE A 161 -12.28 -2.77 -10.47
C ILE A 161 -13.18 -1.76 -11.21
N SER A 162 -12.59 -0.84 -11.95
CA SER A 162 -13.31 0.21 -12.67
C SER A 162 -14.11 -0.35 -13.85
N LEU A 163 -13.53 -1.31 -14.58
CA LEU A 163 -14.20 -2.07 -15.63
C LEU A 163 -15.39 -2.89 -15.11
N LEU A 164 -15.29 -3.42 -13.89
CA LEU A 164 -16.36 -4.20 -13.25
C LEU A 164 -17.48 -3.33 -12.66
N ARG A 165 -17.15 -2.12 -12.22
CA ARG A 165 -18.11 -1.24 -11.53
C ARG A 165 -19.22 -0.82 -12.49
N GLY A 166 -20.43 -1.33 -12.26
CA GLY A 166 -21.62 -1.00 -13.06
C GLY A 166 -21.76 -1.75 -14.39
N SER A 167 -20.80 -2.60 -14.78
CA SER A 167 -20.90 -3.43 -16.00
C SER A 167 -21.30 -4.86 -15.64
N ARG A 168 -22.42 -5.34 -16.19
CA ARG A 168 -22.83 -6.75 -16.06
C ARG A 168 -22.03 -7.66 -17.00
N GLU A 169 -21.70 -7.16 -18.18
CA GLU A 169 -20.95 -7.92 -19.19
C GLU A 169 -19.55 -8.27 -18.70
N ASN A 170 -18.81 -7.28 -18.18
CA ASN A 170 -17.47 -7.53 -17.66
C ASN A 170 -17.50 -8.45 -16.43
N LYS A 171 -18.50 -8.35 -15.56
CA LYS A 171 -18.65 -9.28 -14.42
C LYS A 171 -18.89 -10.72 -14.86
N ASN A 172 -19.66 -10.93 -15.94
CA ASN A 172 -19.82 -12.27 -16.52
C ASN A 172 -18.53 -12.76 -17.16
N ARG A 173 -17.77 -11.88 -17.82
CA ARG A 173 -16.49 -12.19 -18.47
C ARG A 173 -15.41 -12.59 -17.46
N PHE A 174 -15.26 -11.85 -16.36
CA PHE A 174 -14.21 -12.08 -15.35
C PHE A 174 -14.66 -12.97 -14.19
N GLY A 175 -15.94 -13.32 -14.09
CA GLY A 175 -16.44 -14.25 -13.07
C GLY A 175 -15.73 -15.60 -13.02
N PRO A 176 -15.49 -16.27 -14.17
CA PRO A 176 -14.71 -17.50 -14.23
C PRO A 176 -13.26 -17.38 -13.77
N GLU A 177 -12.70 -16.16 -13.75
CA GLU A 177 -11.30 -15.87 -13.41
C GLU A 177 -11.07 -15.67 -11.90
N CYS A 178 -12.08 -15.91 -11.04
CA CYS A 178 -11.96 -15.77 -9.59
C CYS A 178 -10.78 -16.56 -9.00
N ALA A 179 -10.48 -17.77 -9.51
CA ALA A 179 -9.34 -18.56 -9.06
C ALA A 179 -8.00 -17.90 -9.41
N THR A 180 -7.89 -17.33 -10.62
CA THR A 180 -6.70 -16.58 -11.05
C THR A 180 -6.47 -15.35 -10.17
N ILE A 181 -7.53 -14.60 -9.86
CA ILE A 181 -7.46 -13.41 -9.00
C ILE A 181 -7.08 -13.79 -7.56
N ALA A 182 -7.61 -14.90 -7.04
CA ALA A 182 -7.23 -15.43 -5.73
C ALA A 182 -5.75 -15.83 -5.68
N ALA A 183 -5.25 -16.51 -6.70
CA ALA A 183 -3.83 -16.86 -6.80
C ALA A 183 -2.93 -15.60 -6.83
N CYS A 184 -3.36 -14.52 -7.49
CA CYS A 184 -2.64 -13.24 -7.47
C CYS A 184 -2.59 -12.63 -6.07
N LEU A 185 -3.69 -12.71 -5.31
CA LEU A 185 -3.76 -12.26 -3.91
C LEU A 185 -2.78 -13.04 -3.04
N ASP A 186 -2.80 -14.38 -3.13
CA ASP A 186 -1.97 -15.28 -2.33
C ASP A 186 -0.48 -15.13 -2.65
N ALA A 187 -0.15 -14.88 -3.92
CA ALA A 187 1.23 -14.68 -4.32
C ALA A 187 1.81 -13.35 -3.82
N SER A 188 0.97 -12.31 -3.71
CA SER A 188 1.38 -10.94 -3.38
C SER A 188 1.92 -10.76 -1.96
N SER A 189 2.92 -9.89 -1.81
CA SER A 189 3.36 -9.34 -0.53
C SER A 189 2.86 -7.91 -0.28
N ASP A 190 2.01 -7.39 -1.15
CA ASP A 190 1.47 -6.04 -1.06
C ASP A 190 0.04 -6.05 -0.53
N PHE A 191 -0.12 -5.60 0.72
CA PHE A 191 -1.39 -5.55 1.43
C PHE A 191 -2.47 -4.75 0.68
N PHE A 192 -2.11 -3.63 0.05
CA PHE A 192 -3.09 -2.80 -0.66
C PHE A 192 -3.54 -3.48 -1.97
N PHE A 193 -2.63 -4.16 -2.67
CA PHE A 193 -3.01 -4.96 -3.83
C PHE A 193 -3.91 -6.15 -3.44
N GLN A 194 -3.62 -6.82 -2.32
CA GLN A 194 -4.49 -7.87 -1.78
C GLN A 194 -5.90 -7.34 -1.49
N MET A 195 -6.01 -6.14 -0.87
CA MET A 195 -7.30 -5.48 -0.65
C MET A 195 -8.08 -5.28 -1.96
N GLN A 196 -7.41 -4.83 -3.02
CA GLN A 196 -8.03 -4.64 -4.32
C GLN A 196 -8.48 -5.97 -4.93
N CYS A 197 -7.69 -7.04 -4.79
CA CYS A 197 -8.08 -8.38 -5.24
C CYS A 197 -9.33 -8.89 -4.50
N VAL A 198 -9.40 -8.71 -3.16
CA VAL A 198 -10.61 -9.03 -2.39
C VAL A 198 -11.81 -8.21 -2.87
N GLU A 199 -11.63 -6.91 -3.16
CA GLU A 199 -12.71 -6.08 -3.71
C GLU A 199 -13.22 -6.62 -5.06
N VAL A 200 -12.33 -7.06 -5.95
CA VAL A 200 -12.71 -7.68 -7.23
C VAL A 200 -13.51 -8.96 -6.98
N LEU A 201 -13.00 -9.88 -6.15
CA LEU A 201 -13.67 -11.14 -5.81
C LEU A 201 -15.05 -10.90 -5.20
N TYR A 202 -15.15 -9.96 -4.27
CA TYR A 202 -16.42 -9.54 -3.66
C TYR A 202 -17.42 -9.00 -4.70
N ARG A 203 -16.97 -8.17 -5.64
CA ARG A 203 -17.83 -7.61 -6.70
C ARG A 203 -18.36 -8.70 -7.65
N LEU A 204 -17.54 -9.70 -7.96
CA LEU A 204 -17.92 -10.84 -8.79
C LEU A 204 -18.89 -11.77 -8.04
N TYR A 205 -18.62 -12.03 -6.75
CA TYR A 205 -19.50 -12.78 -5.87
C TYR A 205 -20.90 -12.18 -5.76
N LYS A 206 -21.00 -10.88 -5.48
CA LYS A 206 -22.29 -10.19 -5.37
C LYS A 206 -23.08 -10.18 -6.68
N HIS A 207 -22.41 -10.38 -7.81
CA HIS A 207 -23.07 -10.53 -9.10
C HIS A 207 -23.59 -11.94 -9.32
N ARG A 208 -22.76 -12.96 -9.04
CA ARG A 208 -23.14 -14.36 -9.12
C ARG A 208 -22.31 -15.19 -8.15
N SER A 209 -22.95 -15.66 -7.07
CA SER A 209 -22.29 -16.39 -5.99
C SER A 209 -21.53 -17.64 -6.46
N SER A 210 -22.06 -18.33 -7.48
CA SER A 210 -21.45 -19.55 -8.02
C SER A 210 -20.03 -19.34 -8.56
N PHE A 211 -19.63 -18.12 -8.93
CA PHE A 211 -18.27 -17.85 -9.41
C PHE A 211 -17.21 -18.12 -8.33
N LEU A 212 -17.46 -17.73 -7.07
CA LEU A 212 -16.52 -18.03 -5.99
C LEU A 212 -16.56 -19.51 -5.61
N THR A 213 -17.75 -20.12 -5.58
CA THR A 213 -17.89 -21.55 -5.26
C THR A 213 -17.14 -22.43 -6.26
N GLN A 214 -17.17 -22.07 -7.56
CA GLN A 214 -16.41 -22.76 -8.61
C GLN A 214 -14.90 -22.53 -8.49
N ALA A 215 -14.46 -21.35 -8.04
CA ALA A 215 -13.06 -21.07 -7.77
C ALA A 215 -12.52 -21.79 -6.52
N ALA A 216 -13.40 -22.20 -5.61
CA ALA A 216 -13.05 -22.96 -4.40
C ALA A 216 -12.98 -24.48 -4.64
N THR A 217 -13.52 -25.00 -5.75
CA THR A 217 -13.40 -26.42 -6.11
C THR A 217 -12.04 -26.73 -6.72
N PRO A 218 -11.26 -27.70 -6.19
CA PRO A 218 -10.01 -28.14 -6.81
C PRO A 218 -10.27 -28.63 -8.25
N ALA A 219 -9.41 -28.26 -9.20
CA ALA A 219 -9.56 -28.52 -10.64
C ALA A 219 -9.46 -29.99 -11.09
N ALA A 220 -9.85 -30.95 -10.25
CA ALA A 220 -9.91 -32.36 -10.61
C ALA A 220 -11.16 -32.74 -11.42
N LEU A 221 -12.16 -31.86 -11.63
CA LEU A 221 -13.46 -32.25 -12.20
C LEU A 221 -14.05 -31.33 -13.29
N THR A 222 -13.34 -30.30 -13.76
CA THR A 222 -13.89 -29.35 -14.75
C THR A 222 -12.94 -29.08 -15.92
N SER A 223 -12.49 -30.12 -16.63
CA SER A 223 -11.84 -29.96 -17.93
C SER A 223 -12.82 -30.23 -19.08
N VAL A 224 -13.60 -29.22 -19.46
CA VAL A 224 -14.14 -29.11 -20.82
C VAL A 224 -13.99 -27.66 -21.28
N SER A 225 -12.77 -27.26 -21.63
CA SER A 225 -12.57 -26.12 -22.52
C SER A 225 -11.30 -26.31 -23.33
N SER A 226 -11.45 -26.16 -24.64
CA SER A 226 -10.48 -26.36 -25.70
C SER A 226 -9.47 -25.21 -25.77
N ALA A 227 -8.46 -25.24 -24.90
CA ALA A 227 -7.28 -24.35 -25.01
C ALA A 227 -6.01 -25.19 -25.24
N PRO A 228 -5.07 -24.74 -26.10
CA PRO A 228 -3.87 -25.51 -26.46
C PRO A 228 -2.95 -25.73 -25.26
N ALA A 229 -2.25 -26.87 -25.29
CA ALA A 229 -1.67 -27.58 -24.15
C ALA A 229 -0.37 -27.00 -23.52
N ASN A 230 -0.09 -25.70 -23.67
CA ASN A 230 1.07 -25.07 -23.02
C ASN A 230 0.57 -24.06 -21.99
N GLU A 231 0.98 -24.21 -20.72
CA GLU A 231 0.54 -23.45 -19.52
C GLU A 231 -0.73 -23.98 -18.80
N ARG A 232 -0.68 -25.24 -18.36
CA ARG A 232 -1.50 -25.66 -17.20
C ARG A 232 -0.89 -25.10 -15.91
N THR A 233 -1.21 -23.85 -15.58
CA THR A 233 -0.99 -23.34 -14.23
C THR A 233 -1.91 -24.12 -13.30
N ALA A 234 -1.36 -24.83 -12.31
CA ALA A 234 -2.17 -25.51 -11.30
C ALA A 234 -3.06 -24.46 -10.62
N SER A 235 -4.38 -24.52 -10.86
CA SER A 235 -5.29 -23.57 -10.25
C SER A 235 -5.34 -23.84 -8.74
N VAL A 236 -4.72 -22.96 -7.96
CA VAL A 236 -4.82 -22.99 -6.51
C VAL A 236 -6.27 -22.65 -6.16
N ALA A 237 -6.96 -23.58 -5.49
CA ALA A 237 -8.32 -23.34 -5.02
C ALA A 237 -8.32 -22.20 -4.00
N LEU A 238 -9.35 -21.34 -4.05
CA LEU A 238 -9.49 -20.23 -3.10
C LEU A 238 -9.45 -20.74 -1.66
N HIS A 239 -8.61 -20.12 -0.82
CA HIS A 239 -8.49 -20.49 0.59
C HIS A 239 -9.85 -20.38 1.32
N SER A 240 -10.21 -21.39 2.10
CA SER A 240 -11.54 -21.50 2.74
C SER A 240 -11.87 -20.33 3.67
N TYR A 241 -10.85 -19.81 4.38
CA TYR A 241 -10.98 -18.60 5.20
C TYR A 241 -11.36 -17.37 4.36
N LEU A 242 -10.71 -17.17 3.21
CA LEU A 242 -11.03 -16.06 2.30
C LEU A 242 -12.42 -16.21 1.71
N LEU A 243 -12.81 -17.42 1.29
CA LEU A 243 -14.16 -17.69 0.78
C LEU A 243 -15.23 -17.24 1.79
N ARG A 244 -15.17 -17.78 3.02
CA ARG A 244 -16.13 -17.45 4.09
C ARG A 244 -16.07 -15.97 4.46
N GLY A 245 -14.87 -15.40 4.49
CA GLY A 245 -14.64 -13.99 4.74
C GLY A 245 -15.33 -13.09 3.72
N ILE A 246 -15.15 -13.38 2.43
CA ILE A 246 -15.75 -12.62 1.32
C ILE A 246 -17.28 -12.73 1.32
N GLU A 247 -17.82 -13.93 1.59
CA GLU A 247 -19.26 -14.14 1.72
C GLU A 247 -19.89 -13.27 2.82
N GLY A 248 -19.15 -13.07 3.93
CA GLY A 248 -19.56 -12.25 5.07
C GLY A 248 -19.33 -10.74 4.94
N LEU A 249 -18.73 -10.25 3.85
CA LEU A 249 -18.44 -8.81 3.70
C LEU A 249 -19.73 -7.97 3.51
N PRO A 250 -19.80 -6.78 4.14
CA PRO A 250 -20.94 -5.88 4.03
C PRO A 250 -20.94 -5.11 2.70
N ASN A 251 -22.11 -4.63 2.27
CA ASN A 251 -22.26 -3.80 1.07
C ASN A 251 -22.54 -2.34 1.40
N ASP A 252 -21.74 -1.75 2.27
CA ASP A 252 -21.91 -0.38 2.76
C ASP A 252 -20.56 0.37 2.82
N SER A 253 -20.54 1.53 3.47
CA SER A 253 -19.34 2.35 3.64
C SER A 253 -18.22 1.66 4.45
N THR A 254 -18.51 0.58 5.16
CA THR A 254 -17.54 -0.17 5.98
C THR A 254 -16.81 -1.27 5.20
N LEU A 255 -17.19 -1.55 3.95
CA LEU A 255 -16.61 -2.62 3.12
C LEU A 255 -15.08 -2.64 3.15
N LEU A 256 -14.42 -1.51 2.87
CA LEU A 256 -12.94 -1.45 2.84
C LEU A 256 -12.31 -1.70 4.22
N HIS A 257 -13.00 -1.34 5.30
CA HIS A 257 -12.55 -1.63 6.66
C HIS A 257 -12.69 -3.13 6.99
N CYS A 258 -13.79 -3.76 6.59
CA CYS A 258 -13.99 -5.19 6.77
C CYS A 258 -13.04 -6.04 5.90
N ILE A 259 -12.74 -5.60 4.66
CA ILE A 259 -11.70 -6.23 3.82
C ILE A 259 -10.35 -6.17 4.51
N HIS A 260 -10.00 -5.03 5.12
CA HIS A 260 -8.75 -4.87 5.85
C HIS A 260 -8.67 -5.83 7.04
N GLN A 261 -9.71 -5.91 7.88
CA GLN A 261 -9.77 -6.83 9.01
C GLN A 261 -9.67 -8.30 8.57
N LEU A 262 -10.33 -8.65 7.46
CA LEU A 262 -10.23 -9.98 6.86
C LEU A 262 -8.78 -10.32 6.49
N LEU A 263 -8.09 -9.37 5.85
CA LEU A 263 -6.70 -9.56 5.41
C LEU A 263 -5.69 -9.52 6.55
N ASP A 264 -5.96 -8.79 7.63
CA ASP A 264 -5.14 -8.82 8.84
C ASP A 264 -5.05 -10.24 9.40
N ASN A 265 -6.21 -10.88 9.60
CA ASN A 265 -6.30 -12.25 10.11
C ASN A 265 -5.79 -13.27 9.08
N TYR A 266 -6.07 -13.05 7.79
CA TYR A 266 -5.59 -13.96 6.75
C TYR A 266 -4.06 -13.98 6.67
N ASN A 267 -3.42 -12.81 6.68
CA ASN A 267 -1.98 -12.71 6.56
C ASN A 267 -1.25 -13.10 7.84
N SER A 268 -1.86 -12.95 9.03
CA SER A 268 -1.26 -13.45 10.27
C SER A 268 -1.07 -14.96 10.24
N ASP A 269 -2.01 -15.68 9.62
CA ASP A 269 -2.07 -17.14 9.69
C ASP A 269 -1.41 -17.79 8.47
N VAL A 270 -1.63 -17.25 7.26
CA VAL A 270 -1.25 -17.91 6.00
C VAL A 270 0.03 -17.34 5.40
N HIS A 271 0.29 -16.04 5.60
CA HIS A 271 1.44 -15.34 5.01
C HIS A 271 2.24 -14.48 6.00
N PRO A 272 2.60 -15.00 7.18
CA PRO A 272 3.33 -14.23 8.19
C PRO A 272 4.67 -13.71 7.65
N ASP A 273 5.27 -14.39 6.68
CA ASP A 273 6.57 -14.03 6.11
C ASP A 273 6.50 -13.05 4.93
N LYS A 274 5.32 -12.68 4.43
CA LYS A 274 5.19 -11.75 3.31
C LYS A 274 4.83 -10.32 3.75
N ILE A 275 4.01 -10.21 4.78
CA ILE A 275 3.51 -8.94 5.31
C ILE A 275 3.63 -8.97 6.83
N ARG A 276 4.40 -8.04 7.41
CA ARG A 276 4.61 -7.93 8.85
C ARG A 276 3.89 -6.69 9.40
N PRO A 277 2.77 -6.86 10.14
CA PRO A 277 2.06 -5.75 10.76
C PRO A 277 2.72 -5.36 12.10
N PHE A 278 2.76 -4.06 12.39
CA PHE A 278 3.15 -3.54 13.70
C PHE A 278 2.20 -2.44 14.16
N ALA A 279 1.68 -2.56 15.38
CA ALA A 279 0.84 -1.55 15.99
C ALA A 279 1.63 -0.28 16.32
N VAL A 280 1.07 0.88 15.99
CA VAL A 280 1.66 2.20 16.13
C VAL A 280 0.75 3.11 16.95
N LEU A 281 1.34 3.80 17.93
CA LEU A 281 0.62 4.72 18.79
C LEU A 281 0.27 6.01 18.04
N HIS A 282 1.25 6.60 17.35
CA HIS A 282 1.05 7.76 16.49
C HIS A 282 2.20 7.93 15.50
N ILE A 283 1.90 8.61 14.39
CA ILE A 283 2.85 9.02 13.36
C ILE A 283 2.90 10.54 13.36
N ASP A 284 4.08 11.11 13.59
CA ASP A 284 4.31 12.55 13.62
C ASP A 284 5.24 13.01 12.50
N VAL A 285 4.94 14.18 11.96
CA VAL A 285 5.78 14.93 11.04
C VAL A 285 5.98 16.32 11.62
N ALA A 286 7.22 16.75 11.85
CA ALA A 286 7.51 18.10 12.34
C ALA A 286 6.69 18.54 13.58
N GLY A 287 6.39 17.59 14.48
CA GLY A 287 5.56 17.83 15.67
C GLY A 287 4.04 17.81 15.43
N VAL A 288 3.59 17.61 14.19
CA VAL A 288 2.18 17.42 13.82
C VAL A 288 1.86 15.93 13.74
N THR A 289 0.89 15.47 14.53
CA THR A 289 0.41 14.09 14.46
C THR A 289 -0.46 13.88 13.22
N VAL A 290 0.01 13.05 12.29
CA VAL A 290 -0.65 12.71 11.03
C VAL A 290 -1.59 11.52 11.20
N ALA A 291 -1.25 10.57 12.07
CA ALA A 291 -2.09 9.41 12.38
C ALA A 291 -1.95 9.00 13.85
N ARG A 292 -3.01 8.43 14.42
CA ARG A 292 -3.04 7.85 15.79
C ARG A 292 -3.61 6.44 15.71
N ALA A 293 -3.13 5.55 16.59
CA ALA A 293 -3.61 4.18 16.75
C ALA A 293 -3.80 3.45 15.41
N THR A 294 -2.70 3.25 14.69
CA THR A 294 -2.70 2.64 13.35
C THR A 294 -1.76 1.44 13.28
N THR A 295 -1.77 0.73 12.16
CA THR A 295 -0.87 -0.38 11.88
C THR A 295 0.05 -0.03 10.71
N LEU A 296 1.33 -0.36 10.86
CA LEU A 296 2.31 -0.34 9.79
C LEU A 296 2.48 -1.75 9.22
N TYR A 297 2.27 -1.89 7.92
CA TYR A 297 2.47 -3.12 7.18
C TYR A 297 3.79 -3.02 6.43
N PHE A 298 4.77 -3.81 6.85
CA PHE A 298 6.03 -3.95 6.13
C PHE A 298 5.94 -5.13 5.18
N SER A 299 6.50 -4.93 3.98
CA SER A 299 6.67 -5.94 2.94
C SER A 299 8.07 -5.76 2.31
N PRO A 300 8.55 -6.69 1.49
CA PRO A 300 9.89 -6.59 0.89
C PRO A 300 10.20 -5.28 0.13
N LEU A 301 9.19 -4.65 -0.49
CA LEU A 301 9.39 -3.45 -1.33
C LEU A 301 9.08 -2.13 -0.63
N LEU A 302 8.16 -2.16 0.34
CA LEU A 302 7.49 -0.97 0.82
C LEU A 302 6.89 -1.14 2.22
N LEU A 303 6.58 0.00 2.80
CA LEU A 303 5.78 0.19 4.00
C LEU A 303 4.42 0.77 3.61
N VAL A 304 3.33 0.23 4.18
CA VAL A 304 1.99 0.83 4.11
C VAL A 304 1.51 1.20 5.51
N ALA A 305 0.95 2.40 5.65
CA ALA A 305 0.26 2.83 6.88
C ALA A 305 -1.19 3.20 6.54
N ARG A 306 -2.12 2.85 7.42
CA ARG A 306 -3.47 3.40 7.36
C ARG A 306 -3.48 4.78 8.04
N LEU A 307 -3.83 5.81 7.30
CA LEU A 307 -4.13 7.14 7.83
C LEU A 307 -5.61 7.20 8.24
N PRO A 308 -5.94 7.97 9.29
CA PRO A 308 -7.33 8.25 9.63
C PRO A 308 -8.03 9.00 8.50
N ASP A 309 -9.35 8.87 8.42
CA ASP A 309 -10.18 9.57 7.43
C ASP A 309 -10.22 11.07 7.72
N ASN A 310 -9.20 11.80 7.25
CA ASN A 310 -9.20 13.25 7.22
C ASN A 310 -9.89 13.68 5.92
N SER A 311 -11.12 14.14 6.06
CA SER A 311 -12.05 14.55 5.00
C SER A 311 -11.43 15.48 3.94
N SER A 312 -11.51 15.05 2.66
CA SER A 312 -11.87 15.90 1.49
C SER A 312 -11.63 15.23 0.12
N SER A 313 -10.94 14.08 0.02
CA SER A 313 -10.77 13.40 -1.27
C SER A 313 -11.46 12.03 -1.32
N SER A 314 -12.58 11.99 -2.01
CA SER A 314 -13.43 10.82 -2.24
C SER A 314 -12.91 9.93 -3.37
N SER A 315 -11.69 9.39 -3.23
CA SER A 315 -11.27 8.27 -4.10
C SER A 315 -10.07 7.51 -3.51
N GLY A 316 -10.33 6.30 -2.99
CA GLY A 316 -9.31 5.36 -2.53
C GLY A 316 -8.99 5.50 -1.04
N GLY A 317 -9.04 4.38 -0.32
CA GLY A 317 -8.81 4.35 1.13
C GLY A 317 -7.55 5.12 1.57
N ASN A 318 -7.60 5.66 2.77
CA ASN A 318 -6.55 6.48 3.36
C ASN A 318 -5.30 5.67 3.70
N TYR A 319 -4.60 5.14 2.70
CA TYR A 319 -3.33 4.46 2.86
C TYR A 319 -2.18 5.36 2.42
N LEU A 320 -1.17 5.47 3.27
CA LEU A 320 0.13 6.04 2.98
C LEU A 320 1.03 4.88 2.54
N THR A 321 1.62 4.96 1.35
CA THR A 321 2.62 3.99 0.87
C THR A 321 3.97 4.68 0.80
N ILE A 322 4.98 4.08 1.42
CA ILE A 322 6.37 4.53 1.39
C ILE A 322 7.23 3.38 0.87
N PRO A 323 7.63 3.42 -0.41
CA PRO A 323 8.62 2.50 -0.95
C PRO A 323 9.95 2.64 -0.21
N PHE A 324 10.67 1.54 0.02
CA PHE A 324 11.97 1.63 0.70
C PHE A 324 13.02 2.34 -0.13
N GLU A 325 12.85 2.38 -1.45
CA GLU A 325 13.60 3.28 -2.31
C GLU A 325 13.51 4.69 -1.74
N HIS A 326 12.33 5.27 -1.49
CA HIS A 326 12.19 6.67 -1.01
C HIS A 326 12.79 6.98 0.37
N VAL A 327 13.24 5.98 1.12
CA VAL A 327 13.78 6.12 2.48
C VAL A 327 15.29 6.31 2.47
N ARG A 328 15.75 7.53 2.73
CA ARG A 328 17.17 7.88 2.87
C ARG A 328 17.83 7.12 4.03
N SER A 329 17.26 7.20 5.22
CA SER A 329 17.81 6.54 6.41
C SER A 329 16.71 6.12 7.38
N VAL A 330 16.98 5.06 8.13
CA VAL A 330 16.12 4.54 9.18
C VAL A 330 16.87 4.59 10.50
N LYS A 331 16.26 5.11 11.54
CA LYS A 331 16.84 5.15 12.88
C LYS A 331 15.80 4.69 13.91
N LEU A 332 16.21 3.79 14.79
CA LEU A 332 15.42 3.40 15.96
C LEU A 332 15.97 4.17 17.17
N THR A 333 15.14 4.97 17.82
CA THR A 333 15.55 5.77 18.99
C THR A 333 15.41 4.99 20.28
N LYS A 334 16.00 5.52 21.37
CA LYS A 334 15.85 4.97 22.72
C LYS A 334 14.42 5.16 23.24
N ASP A 335 13.74 6.22 22.82
CA ASP A 335 12.37 6.58 23.22
C ASP A 335 11.29 5.79 22.45
N HIS A 336 11.62 4.59 21.99
CA HIS A 336 10.69 3.71 21.26
C HIS A 336 10.08 4.34 19.99
N LYS A 337 10.87 5.17 19.28
CA LYS A 337 10.46 5.76 18.00
C LYS A 337 11.26 5.20 16.83
N LEU A 338 10.58 4.96 15.72
CA LEU A 338 11.15 4.72 14.41
C LEU A 338 11.15 6.05 13.64
N GLU A 339 12.34 6.53 13.28
CA GLU A 339 12.54 7.73 12.45
C GLU A 339 12.87 7.29 11.02
N LEU A 340 12.02 7.67 10.06
CA LEU A 340 12.25 7.48 8.63
C LEU A 340 12.56 8.84 8.01
N ARG A 341 13.76 8.98 7.45
CA ARG A 341 14.14 10.17 6.68
C ARG A 341 13.91 9.89 5.20
N LEU A 342 13.15 10.75 4.51
CA LEU A 342 12.73 10.54 3.13
C LEU A 342 13.49 11.45 2.16
N TYR A 343 13.79 10.97 0.96
CA TYR A 343 14.25 11.84 -0.14
C TYR A 343 13.16 12.14 -1.17
N VAL A 344 12.06 11.38 -1.17
CA VAL A 344 10.81 11.67 -1.90
C VAL A 344 9.69 11.73 -0.89
N ILE A 345 9.00 12.87 -0.84
CA ILE A 345 7.84 13.06 0.04
C ILE A 345 6.59 12.50 -0.67
N PRO A 346 5.87 11.55 -0.05
CA PRO A 346 4.58 11.10 -0.56
C PRO A 346 3.62 12.29 -0.72
N ALA A 347 2.86 12.35 -1.82
CA ALA A 347 1.93 13.45 -2.09
C ALA A 347 0.93 13.69 -0.94
N LYS A 348 0.50 12.64 -0.23
CA LYS A 348 -0.37 12.75 0.95
C LYS A 348 0.27 13.51 2.12
N LEU A 349 1.59 13.62 2.16
CA LEU A 349 2.34 14.32 3.21
C LEU A 349 2.98 15.63 2.72
N SER A 350 2.86 15.99 1.44
CA SER A 350 3.52 17.19 0.88
C SER A 350 3.08 18.51 1.51
N HIS A 351 1.91 18.53 2.16
CA HIS A 351 1.39 19.68 2.88
C HIS A 351 2.06 19.89 4.26
N VAL A 352 2.71 18.86 4.82
CA VAL A 352 3.36 18.89 6.14
C VAL A 352 4.85 18.52 6.10
N MET A 353 5.34 17.92 5.02
CA MET A 353 6.73 17.50 4.83
C MET A 353 7.37 18.24 3.66
N SER A 354 8.67 18.52 3.77
CA SER A 354 9.47 19.07 2.68
C SER A 354 10.90 18.52 2.70
N VAL A 355 11.46 18.24 1.53
CA VAL A 355 12.89 17.89 1.37
C VAL A 355 13.78 19.14 1.44
N THR A 356 13.22 20.32 1.14
CA THR A 356 13.99 21.58 1.07
C THR A 356 14.13 22.28 2.42
N GLN A 357 13.34 21.88 3.42
CA GLN A 357 13.36 22.44 4.77
C GLN A 357 13.97 21.44 5.74
N ASP A 358 14.98 21.88 6.50
CA ASP A 358 15.68 21.01 7.44
C ASP A 358 14.75 20.44 8.52
N GLY A 359 14.82 19.12 8.72
CA GLY A 359 14.02 18.40 9.72
C GLY A 359 12.57 18.11 9.29
N MET A 360 12.10 18.69 8.18
CA MET A 360 10.76 18.46 7.63
C MET A 360 10.68 17.23 6.70
N ASP A 361 11.81 16.54 6.51
CA ASP A 361 11.94 15.31 5.72
C ASP A 361 11.84 14.03 6.57
N LYS A 362 11.49 14.17 7.86
CA LYS A 362 11.47 13.08 8.85
C LYS A 362 10.06 12.71 9.29
N LEU A 363 9.73 11.44 9.11
CA LEU A 363 8.54 10.79 9.66
C LEU A 363 8.94 10.08 10.96
N HIS A 364 8.29 10.42 12.08
CA HIS A 364 8.50 9.77 13.37
C HIS A 364 7.32 8.86 13.68
N VAL A 365 7.60 7.62 14.01
CA VAL A 365 6.60 6.59 14.32
C VAL A 365 6.81 6.17 15.77
N SER A 366 5.87 6.49 16.64
CA SER A 366 5.93 6.13 18.06
C SER A 366 5.24 4.79 18.28
N MET A 367 5.92 3.87 18.97
CA MET A 367 5.47 2.49 19.16
C MET A 367 5.65 2.07 20.63
N THR A 368 5.02 0.99 21.05
CA THR A 368 5.26 0.44 22.39
C THR A 368 6.66 -0.18 22.49
N ARG A 369 7.17 -0.36 23.72
CA ARG A 369 8.44 -1.06 23.97
C ARG A 369 8.43 -2.48 23.40
N ALA A 370 7.31 -3.20 23.53
CA ALA A 370 7.14 -4.56 23.02
C ALA A 370 7.22 -4.58 21.49
N THR A 371 6.43 -3.73 20.82
CA THR A 371 6.40 -3.66 19.35
C THR A 371 7.74 -3.21 18.77
N MET A 372 8.46 -2.30 19.44
CA MET A 372 9.82 -1.92 19.02
C MET A 372 10.82 -3.07 19.14
N ARG A 373 10.70 -3.92 20.16
CA ARG A 373 11.54 -5.11 20.31
C ARG A 373 11.25 -6.09 19.19
N GLU A 374 9.98 -6.34 18.90
CA GLU A 374 9.54 -7.21 17.80
C GLU A 374 10.05 -6.72 16.44
N LEU A 375 9.93 -5.41 16.16
CA LEU A 375 10.43 -4.81 14.92
C LEU A 375 11.95 -5.03 14.77
N ARG A 376 12.72 -4.88 15.85
CA ARG A 376 14.19 -5.09 15.86
C ARG A 376 14.60 -6.52 15.54
N THR A 377 13.83 -7.50 16.01
CA THR A 377 14.11 -8.93 15.79
C THR A 377 13.49 -9.48 14.51
N SER A 378 12.65 -8.69 13.82
CA SER A 378 11.99 -9.09 12.59
C SER A 378 12.89 -9.04 11.37
N VAL A 379 12.48 -9.71 10.28
CA VAL A 379 13.14 -9.70 8.97
C VAL A 379 13.08 -8.34 8.24
N VAL A 380 12.30 -7.37 8.75
CA VAL A 380 12.09 -6.07 8.08
C VAL A 380 13.40 -5.34 7.80
N HIS A 381 14.38 -5.42 8.71
CA HIS A 381 15.68 -4.80 8.50
C HIS A 381 16.42 -5.40 7.27
N GLN A 382 16.28 -6.70 7.04
CA GLN A 382 16.85 -7.40 5.88
C GLN A 382 16.15 -6.94 4.60
N TRP A 383 14.82 -6.83 4.60
CA TRP A 383 14.07 -6.31 3.46
C TRP A 383 14.47 -4.89 3.09
N VAL A 384 14.58 -4.00 4.07
CA VAL A 384 14.99 -2.60 3.82
C VAL A 384 16.42 -2.56 3.28
N ALA A 385 17.35 -3.32 3.87
CA ALA A 385 18.73 -3.37 3.42
C ALA A 385 18.88 -3.97 2.02
N GLU A 386 18.20 -5.08 1.75
CA GLU A 386 18.22 -5.75 0.46
C GLU A 386 17.61 -4.87 -0.62
N ARG A 387 16.44 -4.28 -0.36
CA ARG A 387 15.80 -3.39 -1.33
C ARG A 387 16.66 -2.15 -1.62
N LYS A 388 17.37 -1.61 -0.64
CA LYS A 388 18.31 -0.51 -0.88
C LYS A 388 19.49 -0.90 -1.79
N ARG A 389 19.86 -2.19 -1.83
CA ARG A 389 20.91 -2.70 -2.73
C ARG A 389 20.38 -3.02 -4.12
N THR A 390 19.18 -3.58 -4.21
CA THR A 390 18.63 -4.14 -5.46
C THR A 390 17.65 -3.23 -6.18
N ALA A 391 17.17 -2.15 -5.56
CA ALA A 391 16.16 -1.28 -6.17
C ALA A 391 16.62 -0.75 -7.55
N PRO A 392 15.79 -0.88 -8.59
CA PRO A 392 16.11 -0.35 -9.91
C PRO A 392 16.19 1.18 -9.85
N ARG A 393 17.15 1.76 -10.59
CA ARG A 393 17.25 3.21 -10.76
C ARG A 393 16.04 3.70 -11.56
N ARG A 394 15.09 4.32 -10.86
CA ARG A 394 13.86 4.89 -11.44
C ARG A 394 14.03 6.38 -11.68
N VAL A 395 13.41 6.87 -12.75
CA VAL A 395 13.16 8.30 -12.91
C VAL A 395 12.07 8.70 -11.92
N VAL A 396 12.45 9.34 -10.83
CA VAL A 396 11.51 9.94 -9.88
C VAL A 396 10.99 11.22 -10.52
N ALA A 397 9.70 11.28 -10.83
CA ALA A 397 9.07 12.52 -11.28
C ALA A 397 9.09 13.55 -10.14
N PRO A 398 9.47 14.82 -10.39
CA PRO A 398 9.09 15.91 -9.51
C PRO A 398 7.56 15.94 -9.42
N VAL A 399 7.02 16.01 -8.20
CA VAL A 399 5.59 16.25 -7.98
C VAL A 399 5.19 17.47 -8.84
N PRO A 400 4.13 17.40 -9.66
CA PRO A 400 3.70 18.56 -10.43
C PRO A 400 3.36 19.67 -9.43
N THR A 401 4.17 20.73 -9.44
CA THR A 401 3.96 21.92 -8.62
C THR A 401 2.59 22.51 -8.92
N ASP A 402 1.83 22.84 -7.87
CA ASP A 402 0.57 23.62 -7.87
C ASP A 402 0.57 24.83 -8.83
N ALA A 403 1.75 25.33 -9.22
CA ALA A 403 1.93 26.34 -10.25
C ALA A 403 1.24 25.99 -11.59
N ARG A 404 1.32 24.73 -12.06
CA ARG A 404 0.70 24.31 -13.34
C ARG A 404 -0.83 24.26 -13.26
N GLN A 405 -1.37 23.81 -12.13
CA GLN A 405 -2.82 23.82 -11.90
C GLN A 405 -3.37 25.25 -11.73
N ARG A 406 -2.60 26.16 -11.12
CA ARG A 406 -2.98 27.58 -10.99
C ARG A 406 -2.94 28.34 -12.32
N GLU A 407 -2.02 28.02 -13.23
CA GLU A 407 -1.99 28.62 -14.59
C GLU A 407 -3.15 28.13 -15.47
N ALA A 408 -3.48 26.84 -15.44
CA ALA A 408 -4.65 26.31 -16.14
C ALA A 408 -5.96 26.91 -15.61
N ALA A 409 -6.09 27.08 -14.28
CA ALA A 409 -7.25 27.75 -13.68
C ALA A 409 -7.33 29.25 -14.03
N ARG A 410 -6.19 29.94 -14.18
CA ARG A 410 -6.16 31.34 -14.64
C ARG A 410 -6.61 31.49 -16.10
N ALA A 411 -6.30 30.51 -16.96
CA ALA A 411 -6.74 30.52 -18.36
C ALA A 411 -8.26 30.32 -18.53
N VAL A 412 -8.93 29.72 -17.55
CA VAL A 412 -10.40 29.48 -17.56
C VAL A 412 -11.21 30.74 -17.21
N HIS A 413 -10.61 31.77 -16.60
CA HIS A 413 -11.32 32.97 -16.14
C HIS A 413 -11.21 34.20 -17.06
N THR A 414 -10.54 34.12 -18.21
CA THR A 414 -10.49 35.20 -19.19
C THR A 414 -11.56 35.02 -20.27
N LEU A 415 -12.74 35.62 -20.06
CA LEU A 415 -13.71 35.91 -21.12
C LEU A 415 -13.38 37.27 -21.78
N PRO A 416 -13.62 37.45 -23.09
CA PRO A 416 -13.33 38.70 -23.78
C PRO A 416 -14.48 39.71 -23.64
N ALA A 417 -14.16 40.98 -23.35
CA ALA A 417 -15.12 42.08 -23.43
C ALA A 417 -15.24 42.60 -24.89
N PRO A 418 -16.43 43.08 -25.33
CA PRO A 418 -16.65 43.52 -26.70
C PRO A 418 -16.47 45.04 -26.92
N SER A 419 -16.00 45.41 -28.13
CA SER A 419 -16.15 46.71 -28.84
C SER A 419 -15.44 47.94 -28.21
N SER A 420 -14.79 48.88 -28.91
CA SER A 420 -14.97 49.44 -30.26
C SER A 420 -13.67 50.10 -30.77
N ALA A 421 -13.50 50.13 -32.08
CA ALA A 421 -12.44 50.84 -32.83
C ALA A 421 -12.89 52.27 -33.22
N PRO A 422 -12.17 53.10 -34.02
CA PRO A 422 -10.74 53.55 -34.08
C PRO A 422 -10.69 55.09 -34.41
N PRO A 423 -9.76 55.70 -35.21
CA PRO A 423 -8.31 55.54 -35.50
C PRO A 423 -7.51 56.85 -35.14
N THR A 424 -6.18 57.01 -35.20
CA THR A 424 -5.23 57.12 -36.35
C THR A 424 -3.78 57.40 -35.80
N PRO A 425 -2.71 57.40 -36.64
CA PRO A 425 -1.32 57.03 -36.29
C PRO A 425 -0.31 58.21 -36.45
N PRO A 426 0.95 58.03 -36.91
CA PRO A 426 2.15 57.45 -36.27
C PRO A 426 3.35 58.45 -36.24
N SER A 427 4.41 58.15 -35.46
CA SER A 427 5.83 58.61 -35.53
C SER A 427 6.40 58.64 -34.10
N SER A 428 7.67 58.41 -33.79
CA SER A 428 8.91 58.28 -34.54
C SER A 428 9.96 57.63 -33.63
N SER A 429 10.87 56.91 -34.28
CA SER A 429 12.30 56.70 -34.04
C SER A 429 13.03 57.43 -32.90
N GLN A 430 14.08 56.74 -32.41
CA GLN A 430 15.47 57.20 -32.16
C GLN A 430 16.04 57.16 -30.73
N THR A 431 17.08 56.30 -30.61
CA THR A 431 18.44 56.54 -30.03
C THR A 431 18.60 56.78 -28.53
N SER A 432 19.34 55.89 -27.84
CA SER A 432 20.82 55.92 -27.60
C SER A 432 21.14 56.66 -26.28
N SER A 433 21.77 56.07 -25.27
CA SER A 433 23.22 55.86 -25.12
C SER A 433 23.43 55.44 -23.64
N ARG A 434 24.22 54.42 -23.26
CA ARG A 434 25.68 54.21 -23.24
C ARG A 434 26.38 54.75 -21.96
N ILE A 435 27.29 53.91 -21.44
CA ILE A 435 28.37 54.12 -20.44
C ILE A 435 27.91 53.91 -18.98
N GLY A 436 28.53 53.10 -18.10
CA GLY A 436 29.81 52.39 -18.04
C GLY A 436 30.33 52.50 -16.59
N SER A 437 30.67 51.42 -15.88
CA SER A 437 32.00 51.16 -15.28
C SER A 437 31.84 50.12 -14.14
N THR A 438 32.39 48.91 -14.27
CA THR A 438 33.68 48.40 -13.73
C THR A 438 33.76 48.23 -12.19
N MET A 439 33.79 46.98 -11.72
CA MET A 439 34.78 46.45 -10.76
C MET A 439 34.61 44.92 -10.58
N ARG A 440 35.74 44.24 -10.40
CA ARG A 440 36.00 42.79 -10.59
C ARG A 440 36.15 42.07 -9.21
N PRO A 441 36.62 40.81 -9.15
CA PRO A 441 35.95 39.60 -8.62
C PRO A 441 36.36 39.24 -7.16
N PRO A 442 36.00 38.03 -6.69
CA PRO A 442 37.09 37.10 -6.35
C PRO A 442 36.89 35.64 -6.79
N LEU A 443 38.02 35.03 -7.18
CA LEU A 443 38.31 33.58 -7.23
C LEU A 443 38.50 33.08 -5.77
N THR A 444 38.39 31.80 -5.39
CA THR A 444 39.33 30.70 -5.72
C THR A 444 38.89 29.38 -5.04
N ALA A 445 39.19 28.25 -5.71
CA ALA A 445 39.53 26.90 -5.18
C ALA A 445 38.42 26.05 -4.49
N THR A 446 38.26 24.72 -4.66
CA THR A 446 39.19 23.65 -5.10
C THR A 446 38.41 22.33 -5.39
N ILE A 447 38.92 21.54 -6.35
CA ILE A 447 38.92 20.05 -6.46
C ILE A 447 37.59 19.30 -6.74
N THR A 448 37.44 18.78 -7.96
CA THR A 448 37.39 17.30 -8.17
C THR A 448 37.68 16.92 -9.64
N GLU A 449 38.33 15.77 -9.78
CA GLU A 449 39.19 15.35 -10.88
C GLU A 449 38.44 14.68 -12.05
N ARG A 450 39.12 14.68 -13.21
CA ARG A 450 38.73 14.00 -14.44
C ARG A 450 38.88 12.48 -14.30
N PRO A 451 38.04 11.66 -14.97
CA PRO A 451 38.25 10.23 -15.06
C PRO A 451 39.35 9.93 -16.09
N VAL A 452 40.41 9.25 -15.65
CA VAL A 452 41.47 8.73 -16.51
C VAL A 452 41.08 7.32 -16.96
N ASN A 453 41.06 7.11 -18.28
CA ASN A 453 41.08 5.80 -18.91
C ASN A 453 42.41 5.10 -18.61
N THR A 454 42.37 3.82 -18.25
CA THR A 454 43.50 2.91 -18.48
C THR A 454 42.99 1.49 -18.73
N LEU A 455 43.21 1.05 -19.96
CA LEU A 455 43.23 -0.35 -20.41
C LEU A 455 44.66 -0.86 -20.26
N GLN A 456 44.83 -2.00 -19.58
CA GLN A 456 45.94 -2.99 -19.58
C GLN A 456 45.89 -3.65 -18.18
N GLY A 457 45.66 -4.95 -18.00
CA GLY A 457 46.26 -6.10 -18.68
C GLY A 457 47.04 -6.85 -17.60
N GLY A 458 46.56 -8.02 -17.17
CA GLY A 458 47.20 -8.81 -16.11
C GLY A 458 46.33 -9.98 -15.67
N ASP A 459 46.56 -11.13 -16.30
CA ASP A 459 46.05 -12.45 -15.95
C ASP A 459 46.51 -12.91 -14.55
N MET A 460 45.64 -13.63 -13.83
CA MET A 460 45.87 -14.97 -13.25
C MET A 460 44.96 -15.24 -12.03
N GLU A 461 44.09 -16.24 -12.24
CA GLU A 461 43.71 -17.35 -11.34
C GLU A 461 42.86 -17.19 -10.05
N ASN A 462 41.80 -18.03 -10.06
CA ASN A 462 41.29 -18.91 -9.01
C ASN A 462 40.49 -18.33 -7.81
N GLN A 463 39.15 -18.48 -7.85
CA GLN A 463 38.43 -19.58 -7.17
C GLN A 463 36.89 -19.38 -7.20
N GLN A 464 36.22 -20.36 -7.81
CA GLN A 464 34.99 -21.05 -7.37
C GLN A 464 33.80 -20.23 -6.81
N GLN A 465 32.81 -20.02 -7.67
CA GLN A 465 31.39 -20.03 -7.30
C GLN A 465 30.67 -21.10 -8.15
N PRO A 466 29.74 -21.89 -7.56
CA PRO A 466 29.16 -23.09 -8.18
C PRO A 466 28.09 -22.75 -9.23
N PRO A 467 27.97 -23.55 -10.32
CA PRO A 467 26.91 -23.36 -11.30
C PRO A 467 25.56 -23.88 -10.76
N ALA A 468 24.52 -23.14 -11.12
CA ALA A 468 23.13 -23.40 -10.79
C ALA A 468 22.64 -24.77 -11.31
N CYS A 469 21.99 -25.50 -10.43
CA CYS A 469 21.29 -26.76 -10.69
C CYS A 469 20.06 -26.50 -11.57
N GLY A 470 20.17 -26.79 -12.87
CA GLY A 470 19.06 -26.86 -13.81
C GLY A 470 18.38 -28.23 -13.74
N LYS A 471 17.16 -28.27 -13.21
CA LYS A 471 16.28 -29.45 -13.16
C LYS A 471 15.93 -29.90 -14.58
N LEU A 472 16.42 -31.07 -15.00
CA LEU A 472 15.87 -31.85 -16.10
C LEU A 472 14.89 -32.88 -15.51
N HIS A 473 13.68 -32.92 -16.06
CA HIS A 473 12.64 -33.89 -15.70
C HIS A 473 13.07 -35.33 -16.05
N PRO A 474 12.62 -36.35 -15.27
CA PRO A 474 13.03 -37.74 -15.42
C PRO A 474 12.21 -38.47 -16.49
N PRO A 475 12.78 -39.43 -17.25
CA PRO A 475 11.98 -40.46 -17.87
C PRO A 475 11.79 -41.62 -16.90
N GLN A 476 10.52 -41.94 -16.63
CA GLN A 476 10.10 -43.16 -15.94
C GLN A 476 10.47 -44.39 -16.77
N CYS A 477 11.03 -45.38 -16.07
CA CYS A 477 11.26 -46.72 -16.54
C CYS A 477 9.94 -47.51 -16.47
N CYS A 478 9.59 -48.24 -17.53
CA CYS A 478 8.73 -49.42 -17.46
C CYS A 478 9.31 -50.49 -18.39
N GLU A 479 9.65 -51.62 -17.79
CA GLU A 479 10.09 -52.87 -18.42
C GLU A 479 8.98 -53.49 -19.28
N ALA A 480 9.39 -54.18 -20.35
CA ALA A 480 9.00 -55.57 -20.66
C ALA A 480 9.23 -55.86 -22.15
N VAL A 481 10.23 -56.69 -22.50
CA VAL A 481 10.04 -57.78 -23.48
C VAL A 481 11.01 -58.91 -23.13
N GLN A 482 10.45 -60.00 -22.61
CA GLN A 482 11.07 -61.31 -22.56
C GLN A 482 10.72 -62.10 -23.83
N GLN A 483 11.68 -62.90 -24.28
CA GLN A 483 11.54 -64.16 -25.05
C GLN A 483 11.03 -64.12 -26.50
N ARG A 484 11.90 -64.57 -27.42
CA ARG A 484 11.65 -65.81 -28.16
C ARG A 484 12.93 -66.44 -28.71
N GLN A 485 13.13 -67.69 -28.34
CA GLN A 485 14.03 -68.67 -28.94
C GLN A 485 13.61 -68.97 -30.39
N ALA A 486 14.59 -69.32 -31.24
CA ALA A 486 14.38 -70.28 -32.32
C ALA A 486 15.67 -71.08 -32.54
N GLN A 487 15.65 -72.34 -32.12
CA GLN A 487 16.55 -73.40 -32.55
C GLN A 487 16.10 -73.95 -33.92
N HIS A 488 17.08 -74.38 -34.71
CA HIS A 488 17.11 -75.53 -35.65
C HIS A 488 15.84 -75.98 -36.40
N GLU A 489 15.96 -76.10 -37.74
CA GLU A 489 15.78 -77.35 -38.55
C GLU A 489 15.98 -77.01 -40.05
N LEU A 490 17.00 -77.59 -40.72
CA LEU A 490 16.96 -78.79 -41.59
C LEU A 490 16.15 -78.63 -42.90
N GLY A 491 16.87 -78.57 -44.03
CA GLY A 491 16.32 -78.69 -45.39
C GLY A 491 17.44 -78.68 -46.44
N GLY A 492 17.80 -79.85 -46.95
CA GLY A 492 18.82 -80.06 -48.00
C GLY A 492 18.32 -79.74 -49.43
N PRO A 493 18.95 -80.30 -50.48
CA PRO A 493 19.74 -79.52 -51.45
C PRO A 493 19.09 -79.39 -52.83
N ALA A 494 19.56 -78.44 -53.64
CA ALA A 494 19.32 -78.44 -55.09
C ALA A 494 20.64 -78.25 -55.86
N ARG A 495 21.05 -79.35 -56.51
CA ARG A 495 22.04 -79.41 -57.59
C ARG A 495 21.66 -78.45 -58.72
N MET A 496 22.67 -77.84 -59.35
CA MET A 496 22.80 -77.79 -60.80
C MET A 496 24.28 -77.67 -61.16
N SER A 497 24.78 -78.70 -61.85
CA SER A 497 26.12 -78.83 -62.39
C SER A 497 26.27 -78.05 -63.70
N ARG A 498 27.50 -77.56 -63.97
CA ARG A 498 28.23 -77.44 -65.26
C ARG A 498 29.38 -76.44 -65.04
N SER A 499 30.63 -76.62 -65.45
CA SER A 499 31.31 -77.62 -66.26
C SER A 499 32.82 -77.42 -66.06
N SER A 500 33.57 -78.52 -65.92
CA SER A 500 34.93 -78.76 -66.44
C SER A 500 35.21 -78.01 -67.76
N ASP A 501 36.40 -77.58 -68.17
CA ASP A 501 37.80 -77.91 -67.85
C ASP A 501 38.67 -76.70 -68.26
N TYR A 502 39.80 -76.47 -67.60
CA TYR A 502 41.15 -76.41 -68.21
C TYR A 502 42.20 -75.99 -67.16
N ALA A 503 43.27 -76.79 -67.12
CA ALA A 503 44.60 -76.50 -66.57
C ALA A 503 44.79 -76.52 -65.04
N ALA A 504 44.75 -77.72 -64.46
CA ALA A 504 45.51 -78.05 -63.27
C ALA A 504 46.98 -78.29 -63.65
N ALA A 505 47.93 -77.52 -63.09
CA ALA A 505 49.31 -77.92 -62.77
C ALA A 505 50.22 -76.77 -62.26
N ASP A 506 49.72 -75.76 -61.53
CA ASP A 506 50.62 -74.73 -60.96
C ASP A 506 50.20 -74.13 -59.60
N GLU A 507 49.15 -74.65 -58.93
CA GLU A 507 48.60 -74.06 -57.69
C GLU A 507 49.04 -74.69 -56.35
N GLU A 508 49.72 -75.84 -56.34
CA GLU A 508 50.01 -76.53 -55.06
C GLU A 508 51.15 -75.91 -54.24
N ALA A 509 52.09 -75.19 -54.86
CA ALA A 509 53.17 -74.52 -54.12
C ALA A 509 52.74 -73.19 -53.48
N GLY A 510 51.73 -72.52 -54.06
CA GLY A 510 51.23 -71.22 -53.59
C GLY A 510 50.23 -71.33 -52.43
N GLU A 511 49.45 -72.41 -52.35
CA GLU A 511 48.46 -72.59 -51.27
C GLU A 511 49.09 -72.91 -49.90
N GLN A 512 50.21 -73.64 -49.87
CA GLN A 512 50.85 -74.02 -48.61
C GLN A 512 51.50 -72.80 -47.91
N CYS A 513 52.07 -71.87 -48.68
CA CYS A 513 52.57 -70.59 -48.17
C CYS A 513 51.43 -69.66 -47.71
N LYS A 514 50.31 -69.62 -48.43
CA LYS A 514 49.13 -68.82 -48.06
C LYS A 514 48.46 -69.33 -46.77
N ARG A 515 48.38 -70.66 -46.56
CA ARG A 515 47.85 -71.25 -45.31
C ARG A 515 48.74 -70.95 -44.10
N SER A 516 50.07 -70.96 -44.25
CA SER A 516 51.01 -70.59 -43.17
C SER A 516 50.89 -69.13 -42.77
N CYS A 517 50.86 -68.20 -43.74
CA CYS A 517 50.69 -66.77 -43.44
C CYS A 517 49.33 -66.45 -42.80
N LEU A 518 48.24 -67.13 -43.22
CA LEU A 518 46.93 -66.94 -42.59
C LEU A 518 46.91 -67.40 -41.12
N ALA A 519 47.58 -68.51 -40.79
CA ALA A 519 47.68 -68.99 -39.42
C ALA A 519 48.45 -68.00 -38.52
N GLU A 520 49.54 -67.41 -39.03
CA GLU A 520 50.30 -66.38 -38.32
C GLU A 520 49.48 -65.09 -38.11
N VAL A 521 48.70 -64.67 -39.10
CA VAL A 521 47.79 -63.52 -38.97
C VAL A 521 46.70 -63.78 -37.94
N HIS A 522 46.10 -64.98 -37.92
CA HIS A 522 45.11 -65.34 -36.90
C HIS A 522 45.72 -65.39 -35.49
N HIS A 523 46.95 -65.88 -35.34
CA HIS A 523 47.64 -65.87 -34.06
C HIS A 523 47.94 -64.44 -33.59
N ALA A 524 48.46 -63.58 -34.47
CA ALA A 524 48.71 -62.17 -34.16
C ALA A 524 47.41 -61.42 -33.82
N ALA A 525 46.31 -61.69 -34.53
CA ALA A 525 45.00 -61.11 -34.24
C ALA A 525 44.46 -61.57 -32.88
N SER A 526 44.65 -62.85 -32.52
CA SER A 526 44.25 -63.39 -31.22
C SER A 526 45.03 -62.75 -30.07
N VAL A 527 46.35 -62.62 -30.20
CA VAL A 527 47.21 -61.95 -29.20
C VAL A 527 46.83 -60.48 -29.07
N LYS A 528 46.58 -59.78 -30.18
CA LYS A 528 46.14 -58.38 -30.16
C LYS A 528 44.76 -58.22 -29.49
N ALA A 529 43.83 -59.13 -29.77
CA ALA A 529 42.50 -59.12 -29.15
C ALA A 529 42.57 -59.42 -27.64
N MET A 530 43.48 -60.28 -27.20
CA MET A 530 43.70 -60.56 -25.79
C MET A 530 44.30 -59.36 -25.06
N ARG A 531 45.36 -58.74 -25.60
CA ARG A 531 45.94 -57.50 -25.03
C ARG A 531 44.94 -56.36 -24.96
N TYR A 532 44.13 -56.17 -26.01
CA TYR A 532 43.09 -55.14 -26.00
C TYR A 532 42.04 -55.41 -24.90
N ARG A 533 41.69 -56.67 -24.63
CA ARG A 533 40.76 -57.00 -23.53
C ARG A 533 41.38 -56.74 -22.16
N GLU A 534 42.67 -57.05 -21.98
CA GLU A 534 43.39 -56.77 -20.74
C GLU A 534 43.49 -55.26 -20.48
N GLU A 535 43.90 -54.48 -21.48
CA GLU A 535 43.95 -53.01 -21.39
C GLU A 535 42.58 -52.40 -21.08
N GLN A 536 41.49 -52.91 -21.69
CA GLN A 536 40.13 -52.48 -21.39
C GLN A 536 39.69 -52.88 -19.97
N HIS A 537 40.13 -54.04 -19.47
CA HIS A 537 39.81 -54.49 -18.12
C HIS A 537 40.56 -53.67 -17.05
N GLU A 538 41.84 -53.35 -17.29
CA GLU A 538 42.63 -52.47 -16.42
C GLU A 538 42.04 -51.05 -16.37
N ALA A 539 41.67 -50.50 -17.53
CA ALA A 539 41.01 -49.19 -17.59
C ALA A 539 39.66 -49.18 -16.84
N LEU A 540 38.86 -50.26 -16.98
CA LEU A 540 37.60 -50.41 -16.26
C LEU A 540 37.84 -50.54 -14.74
N GLN A 541 38.85 -51.31 -14.33
CA GLN A 541 39.19 -51.49 -12.92
C GLN A 541 39.63 -50.17 -12.27
N HIS A 542 40.48 -49.39 -12.95
CA HIS A 542 40.85 -48.05 -12.51
C HIS A 542 39.64 -47.11 -12.38
N ALA A 543 38.70 -47.16 -13.32
CA ALA A 543 37.48 -46.37 -13.26
C ALA A 543 36.58 -46.79 -12.06
N VAL A 544 36.49 -48.09 -11.78
CA VAL A 544 35.73 -48.62 -10.64
C VAL A 544 36.35 -48.20 -9.31
N ASP A 545 37.68 -48.26 -9.20
CA ASP A 545 38.36 -47.89 -7.95
C ASP A 545 38.31 -46.38 -7.71
N SER A 546 38.44 -45.56 -8.76
CA SER A 546 38.20 -44.11 -8.68
C SER A 546 36.76 -43.78 -8.27
N ALA A 547 35.76 -44.51 -8.80
CA ALA A 547 34.36 -44.33 -8.41
C ALA A 547 34.11 -44.70 -6.94
N LYS A 548 34.77 -45.74 -6.42
CA LYS A 548 34.68 -46.12 -4.99
C LYS A 548 35.30 -45.06 -4.09
N GLU A 549 36.47 -44.53 -4.42
CA GLU A 549 37.11 -43.46 -3.64
C GLU A 549 36.22 -42.20 -3.56
N ALA A 550 35.63 -41.81 -4.68
CA ALA A 550 34.69 -40.69 -4.73
C ALA A 550 33.43 -40.95 -3.88
N LEU A 551 32.91 -42.18 -3.88
CA LEU A 551 31.75 -42.57 -3.07
C LEU A 551 32.08 -42.51 -1.56
N GLU A 552 33.26 -42.99 -1.16
CA GLU A 552 33.71 -42.90 0.22
C GLU A 552 33.94 -41.45 0.67
N GLU A 553 34.46 -40.60 -0.21
CA GLU A 553 34.60 -39.17 0.07
C GLU A 553 33.24 -38.49 0.26
N LEU A 554 32.26 -38.83 -0.58
CA LEU A 554 30.89 -38.35 -0.43
C LEU A 554 30.27 -38.80 0.91
N HIS A 555 30.49 -40.06 1.31
CA HIS A 555 30.02 -40.56 2.61
C HIS A 555 30.68 -39.82 3.79
N ARG A 556 32.00 -39.57 3.72
CA ARG A 556 32.74 -38.81 4.74
C ARG A 556 32.24 -37.37 4.81
N TRP A 557 31.98 -36.73 3.68
CA TRP A 557 31.45 -35.38 3.63
C TRP A 557 30.02 -35.30 4.19
N SER A 558 29.14 -36.23 3.81
CA SER A 558 27.77 -36.33 4.34
C SER A 558 27.73 -36.56 5.86
N ALA A 559 28.64 -37.37 6.41
CA ALA A 559 28.75 -37.55 7.86
C ALA A 559 29.12 -36.24 8.56
N ARG A 560 30.12 -35.50 8.05
CA ARG A 560 30.54 -34.21 8.61
C ARG A 560 29.42 -33.16 8.53
N GLU A 561 28.67 -33.11 7.44
CA GLU A 561 27.52 -32.19 7.34
C GLU A 561 26.42 -32.52 8.35
N ARG A 562 26.11 -33.80 8.54
CA ARG A 562 25.14 -34.21 9.57
C ARG A 562 25.59 -33.82 10.97
N ASP A 563 26.85 -34.05 11.30
CA ASP A 563 27.41 -33.71 12.62
C ASP A 563 27.41 -32.18 12.84
N GLN A 564 27.76 -31.40 11.83
CA GLN A 564 27.71 -29.93 11.89
C GLN A 564 26.28 -29.41 12.03
N TYR A 565 25.33 -30.01 11.30
CA TYR A 565 23.92 -29.66 11.42
C TYR A 565 23.39 -29.98 12.81
N GLU A 566 23.71 -31.15 13.36
CA GLU A 566 23.29 -31.54 14.71
C GLU A 566 23.88 -30.63 15.80
N ALA A 567 25.15 -30.23 15.65
CA ALA A 567 25.77 -29.27 16.55
C ALA A 567 25.07 -27.90 16.52
N ARG A 568 24.80 -27.35 15.33
CA ARG A 568 24.06 -26.09 15.16
C ARG A 568 22.64 -26.18 15.71
N PHE A 569 21.96 -27.29 15.45
CA PHE A 569 20.62 -27.54 15.97
C PHE A 569 20.60 -27.56 17.52
N ARG A 570 21.61 -28.17 18.15
CA ARG A 570 21.75 -28.15 19.61
C ARG A 570 21.96 -26.73 20.15
N GLU A 571 22.83 -25.94 19.51
CA GLU A 571 23.06 -24.54 19.88
C GLU A 571 21.78 -23.69 19.74
N ASP A 572 21.05 -23.84 18.64
CA ASP A 572 19.79 -23.15 18.39
C ASP A 572 18.73 -23.54 19.46
N MET A 573 18.63 -24.82 19.80
CA MET A 573 17.71 -25.30 20.84
C MET A 573 18.03 -24.71 22.22
N GLU A 574 19.31 -24.49 22.55
CA GLU A 574 19.68 -23.81 23.79
C GLU A 574 19.33 -22.32 23.78
N VAL A 575 19.51 -21.64 22.64
CA VAL A 575 19.09 -20.24 22.47
C VAL A 575 17.58 -20.13 22.63
N ILE A 576 16.81 -21.05 22.03
CA ILE A 576 15.35 -21.12 22.15
C ILE A 576 14.96 -21.27 23.62
N ARG A 577 15.52 -22.23 24.36
CA ARG A 577 15.22 -22.41 25.79
C ARG A 577 15.54 -21.18 26.63
N ARG A 578 16.67 -20.51 26.37
CA ARG A 578 17.03 -19.25 27.05
C ARG A 578 16.04 -18.14 26.73
N SER A 579 15.63 -18.01 25.47
CA SER A 579 14.64 -17.01 25.07
C SER A 579 13.24 -17.28 25.66
N GLU A 580 12.84 -18.55 25.76
CA GLU A 580 11.59 -18.98 26.39
C GLU A 580 11.58 -18.64 27.88
N ALA A 581 12.69 -18.87 28.59
CA ALA A 581 12.82 -18.52 30.01
C ALA A 581 12.66 -17.01 30.24
N VAL A 582 13.34 -16.18 29.44
CA VAL A 582 13.24 -14.71 29.51
C VAL A 582 11.82 -14.23 29.15
N LEU A 583 11.16 -14.87 28.19
CA LEU A 583 9.78 -14.57 27.84
C LEU A 583 8.82 -14.90 28.98
N LYS A 584 8.99 -16.06 29.62
CA LYS A 584 8.19 -16.47 30.79
C LYS A 584 8.35 -15.49 31.95
N GLU A 585 9.57 -15.10 32.27
CA GLU A 585 9.85 -14.09 33.31
C GLU A 585 9.24 -12.73 32.97
N SER A 586 9.43 -12.25 31.73
CA SER A 586 8.84 -10.98 31.29
C SER A 586 7.30 -11.02 31.28
N ALA A 587 6.70 -12.18 31.01
CA ALA A 587 5.25 -12.34 31.04
C ALA A 587 4.73 -12.33 32.49
N THR A 588 5.42 -12.98 33.42
CA THR A 588 5.05 -12.94 34.84
C THR A 588 5.15 -11.52 35.41
N ASP A 589 6.20 -10.78 35.07
CA ASP A 589 6.36 -9.38 35.50
C ASP A 589 5.24 -8.48 34.95
N CYS A 590 4.86 -8.68 33.69
CA CYS A 590 3.79 -7.91 33.05
C CYS A 590 2.43 -8.20 33.70
N VAL A 591 2.14 -9.47 34.01
CA VAL A 591 0.89 -9.85 34.69
C VAL A 591 0.85 -9.26 36.10
N GLN A 592 1.96 -9.28 36.83
CA GLN A 592 2.03 -8.65 38.15
C GLN A 592 1.81 -7.14 38.07
N ALA A 593 2.44 -6.45 37.12
CA ALA A 593 2.25 -5.01 36.92
C ALA A 593 0.79 -4.67 36.56
N LEU A 594 0.17 -5.43 35.66
CA LEU A 594 -1.24 -5.23 35.29
C LEU A 594 -2.18 -5.48 36.48
N ASN A 595 -1.89 -6.47 37.32
CA ASN A 595 -2.68 -6.70 38.53
C ASN A 595 -2.56 -5.53 39.51
N THR A 596 -1.36 -4.96 39.69
CA THR A 596 -1.20 -3.77 40.54
C THR A 596 -1.92 -2.54 39.99
N GLU A 597 -1.86 -2.31 38.67
CA GLU A 597 -2.61 -1.21 38.05
C GLU A 597 -4.13 -1.41 38.17
N LEU A 598 -4.61 -2.65 38.08
CA LEU A 598 -6.02 -2.97 38.28
C LEU A 598 -6.47 -2.69 39.71
N GLU A 599 -5.66 -3.04 40.71
CA GLU A 599 -5.93 -2.73 42.13
C GLU A 599 -6.01 -1.21 42.36
N ASP A 600 -5.09 -0.43 41.77
CA ASP A 600 -5.10 1.03 41.84
C ASP A 600 -6.36 1.64 41.19
N VAL A 601 -6.75 1.14 40.02
CA VAL A 601 -7.98 1.59 39.34
C VAL A 601 -9.22 1.24 40.17
N GLN A 602 -9.27 0.07 40.81
CA GLN A 602 -10.35 -0.31 41.70
C GLN A 602 -10.42 0.59 42.94
N ALA A 603 -9.27 0.93 43.53
CA ALA A 603 -9.19 1.86 44.66
C ALA A 603 -9.67 3.27 44.28
N LEU A 604 -9.26 3.78 43.10
CA LEU A 604 -9.75 5.04 42.55
C LEU A 604 -11.26 5.00 42.28
N GLY A 605 -11.77 3.88 41.76
CA GLY A 605 -13.19 3.65 41.56
C GLY A 605 -14.00 3.72 42.86
N ALA A 606 -13.48 3.14 43.94
CA ALA A 606 -14.10 3.20 45.27
C ALA A 606 -14.12 4.64 45.83
N LEU A 607 -13.03 5.39 45.68
CA LEU A 607 -12.96 6.80 46.09
C LEU A 607 -13.94 7.67 45.31
N LEU A 608 -14.01 7.50 43.98
CA LEU A 608 -14.94 8.24 43.14
C LEU A 608 -16.39 7.95 43.50
N LYS A 609 -16.74 6.68 43.75
CA LYS A 609 -18.07 6.28 44.22
C LYS A 609 -18.42 6.99 45.54
N GLY A 610 -17.48 7.03 46.50
CA GLY A 610 -17.67 7.74 47.76
C GLY A 610 -17.91 9.25 47.59
N GLU A 611 -17.20 9.91 46.68
CA GLU A 611 -17.44 11.34 46.38
C GLU A 611 -18.79 11.58 45.70
N VAL A 612 -19.20 10.70 44.79
CA VAL A 612 -20.53 10.78 44.15
C VAL A 612 -21.64 10.62 45.19
N GLU A 613 -21.51 9.70 46.14
CA GLU A 613 -22.48 9.51 47.22
C GLU A 613 -22.56 10.73 48.14
N LYS A 614 -21.43 11.33 48.53
CA LYS A 614 -21.40 12.60 49.30
C LYS A 614 -22.07 13.74 48.54
N LEU A 615 -21.84 13.86 47.23
CA LEU A 615 -22.47 14.87 46.40
C LEU A 615 -23.98 14.67 46.32
N ARG A 616 -24.44 13.42 46.15
CA ARG A 616 -25.87 13.09 46.17
C ARG A 616 -26.53 13.45 47.49
N GLU A 617 -25.89 13.15 48.62
CA GLU A 617 -26.40 13.49 49.94
C GLU A 617 -26.47 15.01 50.16
N ARG A 618 -25.44 15.76 49.75
CA ARG A 618 -25.44 17.23 49.81
C ARG A 618 -26.53 17.84 48.95
N LEU A 619 -26.73 17.31 47.74
CA LEU A 619 -27.78 17.76 46.83
C LEU A 619 -29.16 17.54 47.45
N ALA A 620 -29.42 16.33 47.98
CA ALA A 620 -30.69 16.01 48.65
C ALA A 620 -30.96 16.94 49.85
N LYS A 621 -29.93 17.21 50.68
CA LYS A 621 -30.05 18.16 51.80
C LYS A 621 -30.30 19.59 51.33
N SER A 622 -29.68 20.03 50.24
CA SER A 622 -29.92 21.38 49.69
C SER A 622 -31.30 21.51 49.07
N LEU A 623 -31.77 20.46 48.38
CA LEU A 623 -33.09 20.42 47.75
C LEU A 623 -34.19 20.51 48.82
N GLY A 624 -34.14 19.66 49.85
CA GLY A 624 -35.13 19.69 50.94
C GLY A 624 -35.13 21.01 51.73
N LYS A 625 -33.97 21.68 51.87
CA LYS A 625 -33.93 23.03 52.46
C LYS A 625 -34.61 24.06 51.55
N SER A 626 -34.40 23.99 50.25
CA SER A 626 -35.02 24.89 49.28
C SER A 626 -36.54 24.68 49.23
N GLU A 627 -36.98 23.42 49.17
CA GLU A 627 -38.40 23.04 49.19
C GLU A 627 -39.07 23.53 50.48
N GLY A 628 -38.46 23.33 51.65
CA GLY A 628 -39.01 23.83 52.91
C GLY A 628 -39.10 25.35 53.00
N ILE A 629 -38.16 26.10 52.39
CA ILE A 629 -38.24 27.56 52.28
C ILE A 629 -39.39 27.97 51.36
N GLU A 630 -39.55 27.29 50.23
CA GLU A 630 -40.62 27.55 49.26
C GLU A 630 -42.00 27.26 49.85
N GLU A 631 -42.18 26.12 50.54
CA GLU A 631 -43.40 25.78 51.27
C GLU A 631 -43.76 26.83 52.32
N ALA A 632 -42.77 27.31 53.10
CA ALA A 632 -42.98 28.34 54.11
C ALA A 632 -43.39 29.69 53.48
N LEU A 633 -42.80 30.06 52.34
CA LEU A 633 -43.17 31.27 51.60
C LEU A 633 -44.58 31.16 51.03
N LEU A 634 -44.94 30.02 50.42
CA LEU A 634 -46.27 29.76 49.89
C LEU A 634 -47.34 29.78 50.99
N ALA A 635 -47.06 29.18 52.16
CA ALA A 635 -47.96 29.22 53.30
C ALA A 635 -48.19 30.67 53.80
N ARG A 636 -47.14 31.49 53.82
CA ARG A 636 -47.24 32.91 54.21
C ARG A 636 -48.02 33.75 53.20
N ILE A 637 -47.81 33.52 51.90
CA ILE A 637 -48.60 34.15 50.83
C ILE A 637 -50.06 33.76 50.98
N LYS A 638 -50.37 32.47 51.15
CA LYS A 638 -51.73 31.98 51.37
C LYS A 638 -52.39 32.66 52.57
N GLN A 639 -51.72 32.72 53.72
CA GLN A 639 -52.25 33.42 54.91
C GLN A 639 -52.55 34.90 54.64
N THR A 640 -51.70 35.57 53.86
CA THR A 640 -51.90 36.97 53.49
C THR A 640 -53.11 37.13 52.58
N VAL A 641 -53.27 36.27 51.57
CA VAL A 641 -54.43 36.25 50.67
C VAL A 641 -55.72 35.94 51.44
N ASP A 642 -55.72 34.93 52.31
CA ASP A 642 -56.88 34.57 53.14
C ASP A 642 -57.28 35.71 54.09
N ALA A 643 -56.32 36.47 54.60
CA ALA A 643 -56.58 37.65 55.44
C ALA A 643 -57.15 38.82 54.63
N GLN A 644 -56.63 39.07 53.42
CA GLN A 644 -57.16 40.10 52.53
C GLN A 644 -58.56 39.74 52.03
N MET A 645 -58.82 38.48 51.71
CA MET A 645 -60.16 38.00 51.36
C MET A 645 -61.16 38.23 52.49
N ARG A 646 -60.82 37.86 53.73
CA ARG A 646 -61.68 38.12 54.90
C ARG A 646 -61.93 39.61 55.12
N SER A 647 -60.91 40.45 54.98
CA SER A 647 -61.07 41.90 55.09
C SER A 647 -61.97 42.47 53.98
N MET A 648 -61.86 41.96 52.76
CA MET A 648 -62.72 42.35 51.64
C MET A 648 -64.18 41.88 51.86
N GLU A 649 -64.39 40.67 52.38
CA GLU A 649 -65.71 40.16 52.77
C GLU A 649 -66.35 41.03 53.87
N GLU A 650 -65.59 41.37 54.92
CA GLU A 650 -66.05 42.27 55.98
C GLU A 650 -66.38 43.67 55.43
N THR A 651 -65.56 44.19 54.52
CA THR A 651 -65.80 45.49 53.88
C THR A 651 -67.06 45.44 53.01
N MET A 652 -67.25 44.39 52.21
CA MET A 652 -68.46 44.20 51.42
C MET A 652 -69.72 44.08 52.29
N LEU A 653 -69.65 43.35 53.41
CA LEU A 653 -70.76 43.26 54.36
C LEU A 653 -71.06 44.62 55.01
N SER A 654 -70.04 45.42 55.32
CA SER A 654 -70.21 46.77 55.89
C SER A 654 -70.85 47.78 54.90
N VAL A 655 -70.50 47.68 53.60
CA VAL A 655 -71.10 48.48 52.53
C VAL A 655 -72.54 48.01 52.23
N GLY A 656 -72.80 46.70 52.28
CA GLY A 656 -74.15 46.14 52.13
C GLY A 656 -75.12 46.53 53.25
N LEU A 657 -74.62 46.68 54.48
CA LEU A 657 -75.42 47.12 55.64
C LEU A 657 -75.60 48.65 55.71
N SER A 658 -74.78 49.43 55.00
CA SER A 658 -74.89 50.89 54.92
C SER A 658 -75.78 51.37 53.76
N ALA A 659 -76.25 50.47 52.89
CA ALA A 659 -77.04 50.78 51.69
C ALA A 659 -78.56 50.57 51.85
N SER A 660 -79.10 50.54 53.08
CA SER A 660 -80.54 50.44 53.34
C SER A 660 -81.12 51.70 54.02
N SER A 661 -81.06 52.86 53.36
CA SER A 661 -82.15 53.86 53.36
C SER A 661 -81.92 54.97 52.33
N PRO A 662 -83.00 55.56 51.76
CA PRO A 662 -83.04 55.93 50.35
C PRO A 662 -82.98 57.44 50.11
N ALA A 663 -82.28 57.87 49.05
CA ALA A 663 -82.75 58.89 48.09
C ALA A 663 -81.63 59.29 47.11
N GLY A 664 -81.97 59.30 45.81
CA GLY A 664 -81.47 60.34 44.90
C GLY A 664 -80.21 60.07 44.09
N VAL A 665 -80.33 59.20 43.09
CA VAL A 665 -79.76 59.31 41.72
C VAL A 665 -78.37 59.95 41.60
N GLY A 666 -77.37 59.09 41.48
CA GLY A 666 -76.06 59.50 41.00
C GLY A 666 -75.24 58.28 40.66
N SER A 667 -74.91 58.14 39.37
CA SER A 667 -74.13 57.08 38.71
C SER A 667 -72.69 56.88 39.26
N GLY A 668 -72.42 57.22 40.52
CA GLY A 668 -71.11 57.21 41.15
C GLY A 668 -70.83 56.03 42.07
N ALA A 669 -71.84 55.34 42.61
CA ALA A 669 -71.60 54.25 43.58
C ALA A 669 -71.08 52.96 42.91
N ILE A 670 -71.68 52.56 41.78
CA ILE A 670 -71.19 51.40 41.00
C ILE A 670 -69.89 51.75 40.28
N GLY A 671 -69.74 53.00 39.83
CA GLY A 671 -68.49 53.51 39.26
C GLY A 671 -67.35 53.48 40.29
N ALA A 672 -67.60 53.95 41.52
CA ALA A 672 -66.62 53.95 42.60
C ALA A 672 -66.27 52.54 43.10
N VAL A 673 -67.24 51.61 43.17
CA VAL A 673 -66.97 50.22 43.53
C VAL A 673 -66.22 49.50 42.41
N SER A 674 -66.59 49.72 41.13
CA SER A 674 -65.88 49.14 39.99
C SER A 674 -64.47 49.71 39.85
N GLN A 675 -64.29 51.00 40.10
CA GLN A 675 -62.99 51.66 40.09
C GLN A 675 -62.13 51.23 41.29
N TYR A 676 -62.71 51.06 42.48
CA TYR A 676 -62.04 50.52 43.66
C TYR A 676 -61.60 49.07 43.45
N ILE A 677 -62.46 48.22 42.88
CA ILE A 677 -62.11 46.82 42.52
C ILE A 677 -61.02 46.81 41.44
N THR A 678 -61.12 47.68 40.43
CA THR A 678 -60.12 47.75 39.35
C THR A 678 -58.77 48.25 39.87
N GLU A 679 -58.75 49.27 40.72
CA GLU A 679 -57.54 49.80 41.36
C GLU A 679 -56.92 48.80 42.34
N HIS A 680 -57.73 48.08 43.13
CA HIS A 680 -57.21 47.03 44.03
C HIS A 680 -56.75 45.78 43.28
N MET A 681 -57.42 45.37 42.20
CA MET A 681 -56.94 44.30 41.33
C MET A 681 -55.66 44.69 40.58
N GLN A 682 -55.51 45.95 40.17
CA GLN A 682 -54.25 46.47 39.62
C GLN A 682 -53.15 46.55 40.69
N ALA A 683 -53.46 46.90 41.94
CA ALA A 683 -52.50 46.90 43.05
C ALA A 683 -52.01 45.49 43.43
N ILE A 684 -52.90 44.49 43.36
CA ILE A 684 -52.56 43.08 43.54
C ILE A 684 -51.74 42.56 42.35
N SER A 685 -52.12 42.91 41.11
CA SER A 685 -51.41 42.53 39.87
C SER A 685 -50.03 43.20 39.73
N SER A 686 -49.87 44.41 40.28
CA SER A 686 -48.61 45.17 40.26
C SER A 686 -47.68 44.87 41.45
N GLY A 687 -48.06 43.94 42.34
CA GLY A 687 -47.19 43.48 43.44
C GLY A 687 -46.92 44.53 44.52
N ALA A 688 -47.80 45.52 44.70
CA ALA A 688 -47.60 46.65 45.61
C ALA A 688 -48.03 46.38 47.07
N VAL A 689 -48.01 45.13 47.54
CA VAL A 689 -47.90 44.84 48.97
C VAL A 689 -46.42 44.78 49.31
N VAL A 690 -45.87 45.94 49.66
CA VAL A 690 -44.51 46.07 50.18
C VAL A 690 -44.44 45.38 51.55
N VAL A 691 -43.85 44.18 51.59
CA VAL A 691 -43.16 43.70 52.80
C VAL A 691 -41.71 44.11 52.66
N GLY A 692 -41.24 44.90 53.63
CA GLY A 692 -39.98 45.64 53.68
C GLY A 692 -38.79 45.02 52.94
N THR A 693 -38.24 45.81 52.04
CA THR A 693 -36.91 45.66 51.46
C THR A 693 -35.85 46.11 52.46
N ALA A 694 -34.92 45.22 52.78
CA ALA A 694 -33.57 45.60 53.15
C ALA A 694 -32.59 44.60 52.51
N GLY A 695 -31.99 45.00 51.39
CA GLY A 695 -30.66 44.52 50.98
C GLY A 695 -30.56 43.62 49.74
N ALA A 696 -30.70 44.18 48.55
CA ALA A 696 -30.07 43.69 47.30
C ALA A 696 -29.66 44.96 46.52
N ARG A 697 -28.48 45.15 45.92
CA ARG A 697 -27.60 44.34 45.05
C ARG A 697 -26.31 45.20 44.77
N PRO A 698 -25.30 44.87 43.91
CA PRO A 698 -25.39 44.14 42.64
C PRO A 698 -24.29 43.12 42.28
N SER A 699 -24.63 42.23 41.35
CA SER A 699 -23.74 41.28 40.66
C SER A 699 -22.85 41.97 39.63
N THR A 700 -21.58 41.54 39.54
CA THR A 700 -20.83 41.40 38.27
C THR A 700 -19.88 40.23 38.39
N ALA A 701 -20.01 39.25 37.49
CA ALA A 701 -19.09 38.13 37.32
C ALA A 701 -18.49 38.24 35.92
N ALA A 702 -17.24 38.70 35.85
CA ALA A 702 -16.33 38.55 34.72
C ALA A 702 -14.90 38.85 35.18
N ALA A 703 -14.01 37.85 35.14
CA ALA A 703 -12.61 37.93 34.68
C ALA A 703 -11.75 36.78 35.25
N GLY A 704 -11.24 35.97 34.32
CA GLY A 704 -9.88 35.38 34.30
C GLY A 704 -9.26 34.83 35.57
N SER A 705 -9.23 33.51 35.71
CA SER A 705 -8.26 32.84 36.58
C SER A 705 -7.11 32.28 35.74
N ALA A 706 -5.99 33.00 35.76
CA ALA A 706 -4.66 32.46 35.49
C ALA A 706 -4.05 32.10 36.84
N VAL A 707 -3.68 30.83 37.05
CA VAL A 707 -2.98 30.39 38.25
C VAL A 707 -1.53 30.05 37.90
N ARG A 708 -0.63 30.93 38.34
CA ARG A 708 0.79 30.65 38.55
C ARG A 708 1.05 30.63 40.07
N SER A 709 1.61 29.51 40.52
CA SER A 709 2.60 29.30 41.59
C SER A 709 2.92 30.45 42.57
N ALA A 710 2.90 30.16 43.89
CA ALA A 710 4.09 29.90 44.71
C ALA A 710 3.92 30.25 46.22
N GLY A 711 4.20 29.27 47.09
CA GLY A 711 5.16 29.34 48.21
C GLY A 711 4.97 30.28 49.42
N ARG A 712 4.84 29.68 50.62
CA ARG A 712 5.49 29.99 51.94
C ARG A 712 4.88 29.05 53.00
N GLY A 713 5.55 28.41 53.97
CA GLY A 713 6.93 28.41 54.46
C GLY A 713 6.95 28.48 56.01
N THR A 714 7.78 27.66 56.68
CA THR A 714 8.22 27.62 58.12
C THR A 714 7.42 26.76 59.13
N ARG A 715 7.98 26.05 60.13
CA ARG A 715 9.36 25.62 60.52
C ARG A 715 9.26 24.73 61.78
N ASN A 716 10.04 23.64 61.88
CA ASN A 716 10.88 23.21 63.03
C ASN A 716 11.49 21.82 62.79
N GLY A 717 12.71 21.60 63.28
CA GLY A 717 13.59 20.51 62.87
C GLY A 717 14.09 19.62 64.00
N ARG A 718 14.87 18.61 63.63
CA ARG A 718 15.90 17.98 64.46
C ARG A 718 16.88 17.20 63.56
N ALA A 719 18.15 17.29 63.91
CA ALA A 719 19.30 16.86 63.13
C ALA A 719 19.55 15.34 63.19
N GLU A 720 20.09 14.78 62.11
CA GLU A 720 21.14 13.77 62.18
C GLU A 720 21.92 13.70 60.85
N LYS A 721 23.12 13.15 60.95
CA LYS A 721 24.33 13.42 60.16
C LYS A 721 24.64 12.17 59.32
N VAL A 722 25.47 12.34 58.28
CA VAL A 722 26.44 11.36 57.71
C VAL A 722 26.15 10.78 56.30
N GLN A 723 27.14 11.04 55.43
CA GLN A 723 27.66 10.32 54.24
C GLN A 723 26.95 10.32 52.87
N HIS A 724 27.62 11.01 51.94
CA HIS A 724 27.61 10.77 50.49
C HIS A 724 28.23 9.40 50.12
N PRO A 725 27.75 8.80 49.03
CA PRO A 725 28.64 8.18 48.04
C PRO A 725 28.49 8.82 46.65
N GLN A 726 29.59 8.70 45.92
CA GLN A 726 30.01 9.40 44.71
C GLN A 726 29.23 9.02 43.45
N GLN A 727 29.02 10.00 42.57
CA GLN A 727 28.72 9.81 41.15
C GLN A 727 29.94 9.22 40.41
N PRO A 728 29.76 8.25 39.49
CA PRO A 728 30.77 7.96 38.48
C PRO A 728 30.62 8.92 37.29
N GLN A 729 31.72 9.60 36.95
CA GLN A 729 31.89 10.40 35.74
C GLN A 729 31.83 9.55 34.45
N PRO A 730 31.46 10.14 33.31
CA PRO A 730 31.32 9.43 32.03
C PRO A 730 32.69 9.15 31.39
N LEU A 731 32.88 7.90 30.97
CA LEU A 731 34.01 7.48 30.14
C LEU A 731 33.84 7.95 28.68
N LYS A 732 34.99 8.34 28.11
CA LYS A 732 35.23 8.98 26.83
C LYS A 732 34.57 8.33 25.61
N GLU A 733 34.21 9.20 24.68
CA GLU A 733 33.79 8.96 23.30
C GLU A 733 34.69 7.95 22.57
N ARG A 734 34.06 6.98 21.88
CA ARG A 734 34.65 6.30 20.73
C ARG A 734 33.81 6.62 19.50
N ARG A 735 34.31 7.51 18.64
CA ARG A 735 33.94 7.55 17.22
C ARG A 735 34.40 6.25 16.56
N LEU A 736 33.53 5.64 15.78
CA LEU A 736 33.90 4.65 14.78
C LEU A 736 33.52 5.25 13.44
N ASP A 737 34.52 5.80 12.76
CA ASP A 737 34.45 6.15 11.35
C ASP A 737 34.70 4.86 10.55
N PHE A 738 33.80 4.51 9.64
CA PHE A 738 34.07 3.48 8.62
C PHE A 738 34.21 4.18 7.27
N SER A 739 35.38 3.98 6.66
CA SER A 739 35.67 4.23 5.24
C SER A 739 35.08 3.13 4.37
#